data_AF-A0A923MM70-F1
#
_entry.id   AF-A0A923MM70-F1
#
_cell.length_a   1.000
_cell.length_b   1.000
_cell.length_c   1.000
_cell.angle_alpha   90.00
_cell.angle_beta   90.00
_cell.angle_gamma   90.00
#
_symmetry.space_group_name_H-M   'P 1'
#
loop_
_entity.id
_entity.type
_entity.pdbx_description
1 polymer ?
#
loop_
_entity_poly.entity_id
_entity_poly.type
_entity_poly.pdbx_seq_one_letter_code
_entity_poly.pdbx_strand_id
1 'polypeptide(L)'
;MARLIVKSPYIKCGTGQSAGGYLKYIATRERVEIIPDDRPPTNKQEQLIAKLVKDFPDAKELMEYEDYLSHPTKATASALITLALESNWDRLSSMEGYAKYIALRPRAERLGEHGLFGDNDAVDLAAAADELDHYTGNVWTHIISLHREDAERLGYNHADAWRTLLRTHRNDIAAAMKIPLEDFRWYAAFHDEGNHPHVHMMAWSAKPNQAYLSKDGIRQIKSTLTNQIFRQELLHVYEQKSKSRDELVAEARKAMLELAKAMREMTCIHPEAEQMIWDLSRQLGQVGGRKTYGYLPKPMKKLVDAIVDQMARLPTVDTCYQTWWELQCQVEDYYSEGKKRLRPPLSQQKEFRQIKNAVIREAEHIRMNKFSFEDEEMQDDGEQISTYGMSYECQDLQSVANDESYPLEERDRAAEQMEQLADAGDAHAQYIIGTAYRDGGLLIPDTVKAQKLLERAAEQDLDAAQYALGKLYLSDDADVHDSAKGIYWLKRSADNGNDYAAYRLGKEYLSGKNTIKDAETAVSYLRQAADNGSAYAQYLLGKLTLMGEGISKDPDAAYEWFAAARDNGHTYAEFFMKRMERGEQEPPSVLLSATRLLYHMGNIFRDNAPAPAANGVQIDRKRLAQMRQKRVALGHKPDDHELEQQQGFSMKFHM
;
A
#
# COMPACT_ATOMS: atom_id res chain seq x y z
N MET A 1 -14.96 -23.72 -10.78
CA MET A 1 -15.55 -23.11 -9.56
C MET A 1 -17.03 -23.38 -9.61
N ALA A 2 -17.62 -23.83 -8.50
CA ALA A 2 -19.05 -24.01 -8.39
C ALA A 2 -19.80 -22.70 -8.73
N ARG A 3 -20.89 -22.80 -9.49
CA ARG A 3 -21.54 -21.65 -10.14
C ARG A 3 -23.04 -21.63 -9.82
N LEU A 4 -23.51 -20.51 -9.26
CA LEU A 4 -24.94 -20.21 -9.11
C LEU A 4 -25.42 -19.36 -10.28
N ILE A 5 -26.48 -19.78 -10.95
CA ILE A 5 -27.22 -18.95 -11.92
C ILE A 5 -28.41 -18.32 -11.23
N VAL A 6 -28.58 -17.00 -11.43
CA VAL A 6 -29.75 -16.24 -11.02
C VAL A 6 -30.22 -15.44 -12.22
N LYS A 7 -31.38 -15.78 -12.76
CA LYS A 7 -32.12 -14.98 -13.75
C LYS A 7 -33.30 -14.32 -13.09
N SER A 8 -33.71 -13.15 -13.56
CA SER A 8 -34.80 -12.37 -12.94
C SER A 8 -35.66 -11.64 -14.00
N PRO A 9 -36.36 -12.39 -14.87
CA PRO A 9 -37.43 -11.84 -15.71
C PRO A 9 -38.59 -11.28 -14.87
N TYR A 10 -39.50 -10.56 -15.51
CA TYR A 10 -40.72 -10.06 -14.87
C TYR A 10 -41.92 -10.14 -15.82
N ILE A 11 -43.10 -10.41 -15.26
CA ILE A 11 -44.37 -10.47 -15.97
C ILE A 11 -45.17 -9.21 -15.65
N LYS A 12 -45.73 -8.55 -16.68
CA LYS A 12 -46.68 -7.45 -16.53
C LYS A 12 -48.10 -8.00 -16.48
N CYS A 13 -48.77 -7.85 -15.35
CA CYS A 13 -50.16 -8.29 -15.22
C CYS A 13 -51.12 -7.27 -15.86
N GLY A 14 -52.18 -7.74 -16.54
CA GLY A 14 -53.23 -6.88 -17.11
C GLY A 14 -53.13 -6.51 -18.60
N THR A 15 -52.08 -6.89 -19.32
CA THR A 15 -52.02 -6.75 -20.78
C THR A 15 -52.34 -8.09 -21.45
N GLY A 16 -53.51 -8.21 -22.08
CA GLY A 16 -53.87 -9.39 -22.87
C GLY A 16 -52.92 -9.57 -24.05
N GLN A 17 -51.89 -10.40 -23.90
CA GLN A 17 -51.02 -10.82 -24.99
C GLN A 17 -50.87 -12.34 -24.99
N SER A 18 -51.45 -12.96 -26.01
CA SER A 18 -51.36 -14.38 -26.32
C SER A 18 -50.23 -14.61 -27.32
N ALA A 19 -49.22 -15.42 -26.96
CA ALA A 19 -48.37 -16.10 -27.94
C ALA A 19 -48.78 -17.58 -27.99
N GLY A 20 -49.97 -17.85 -28.53
CA GLY A 20 -50.61 -19.17 -28.54
C GLY A 20 -49.81 -20.32 -29.21
N GLY A 21 -48.72 -20.04 -29.92
CA GLY A 21 -47.89 -21.06 -30.56
C GLY A 21 -47.06 -21.92 -29.60
N TYR A 22 -46.46 -21.31 -28.57
CA TYR A 22 -45.63 -22.03 -27.58
C TYR A 22 -46.49 -22.67 -26.47
N LEU A 23 -47.62 -22.04 -26.13
CA LEU A 23 -48.60 -22.56 -25.17
C LEU A 23 -49.16 -23.92 -25.56
N LYS A 24 -49.42 -24.15 -26.85
CA LYS A 24 -49.92 -25.44 -27.35
C LYS A 24 -48.88 -26.55 -27.20
N TYR A 25 -47.59 -26.23 -27.26
CA TYR A 25 -46.50 -27.20 -27.05
C TYR A 25 -46.33 -27.56 -25.56
N ILE A 26 -46.52 -26.59 -24.67
CA ILE A 26 -46.37 -26.74 -23.21
C ILE A 26 -47.57 -27.49 -22.61
N ALA A 27 -48.80 -27.17 -23.03
CA ALA A 27 -50.03 -27.78 -22.53
C ALA A 27 -50.24 -29.24 -23.00
N THR A 28 -49.66 -29.63 -24.14
CA THR A 28 -49.75 -31.03 -24.64
C THR A 28 -48.63 -31.93 -24.12
N ARG A 29 -47.77 -31.45 -23.22
CA ARG A 29 -46.75 -32.28 -22.57
C ARG A 29 -47.38 -33.08 -21.43
N GLU A 30 -48.23 -34.04 -21.77
CA GLU A 30 -48.62 -35.10 -20.84
C GLU A 30 -47.41 -36.01 -20.57
N ARG A 31 -47.07 -36.13 -19.28
CA ARG A 31 -46.35 -37.26 -18.67
C ARG A 31 -45.19 -37.83 -19.50
N VAL A 32 -44.05 -37.17 -19.45
CA VAL A 32 -42.79 -37.84 -19.78
C VAL A 32 -41.77 -37.40 -18.73
N GLU A 33 -41.42 -38.31 -17.82
CA GLU A 33 -40.10 -38.28 -17.20
C GLU A 33 -39.09 -38.00 -18.31
N ILE A 34 -38.24 -36.98 -18.19
CA ILE A 34 -37.01 -36.95 -19.01
C ILE A 34 -36.18 -38.14 -18.50
N ILE A 35 -36.49 -39.32 -19.03
CA ILE A 35 -35.63 -40.49 -18.96
C ILE A 35 -34.30 -40.03 -19.57
N PRO A 36 -33.14 -40.36 -18.98
CA PRO A 36 -31.86 -40.19 -19.63
C PRO A 36 -31.96 -40.78 -21.05
N ASP A 37 -32.05 -39.91 -22.04
CA ASP A 37 -32.23 -40.27 -23.44
C ASP A 37 -31.07 -39.66 -24.20
N ASP A 38 -29.97 -40.42 -24.18
CA ASP A 38 -28.69 -40.05 -24.80
C ASP A 38 -28.75 -40.10 -26.34
N ARG A 39 -29.91 -40.40 -26.92
CA ARG A 39 -30.10 -40.32 -28.37
C ARG A 39 -29.93 -38.86 -28.83
N PRO A 40 -29.50 -38.65 -30.08
CA PRO A 40 -29.40 -37.31 -30.65
C PRO A 40 -30.73 -36.55 -30.61
N PRO A 41 -30.70 -35.21 -30.44
CA PRO A 41 -31.88 -34.35 -30.52
C PRO A 41 -32.67 -34.62 -31.80
N THR A 42 -33.99 -34.52 -31.73
CA THR A 42 -34.81 -34.61 -32.94
C THR A 42 -34.65 -33.34 -33.77
N ASN A 43 -34.77 -33.43 -35.11
CA ASN A 43 -34.76 -32.26 -36.00
C ASN A 43 -35.74 -31.15 -35.54
N LYS A 44 -36.87 -31.52 -34.93
CA LYS A 44 -37.84 -30.57 -34.36
C LYS A 44 -37.28 -29.83 -33.12
N GLN A 45 -36.54 -30.52 -32.25
CA GLN A 45 -35.89 -29.91 -31.09
C GLN A 45 -34.77 -28.96 -31.53
N GLU A 46 -33.93 -29.35 -32.49
CA GLU A 46 -32.85 -28.51 -33.00
C GLU A 46 -33.38 -27.24 -33.66
N GLN A 47 -34.42 -27.36 -34.50
CA GLN A 47 -35.10 -26.22 -35.11
C GLN A 47 -35.72 -25.29 -34.06
N LEU A 48 -36.32 -25.87 -33.01
CA LEU A 48 -36.91 -25.10 -31.92
C LEU A 48 -35.85 -24.38 -31.09
N ILE A 49 -34.73 -25.03 -30.76
CA ILE A 49 -33.60 -24.43 -30.05
C ILE A 49 -32.99 -23.30 -30.86
N ALA A 50 -32.73 -23.52 -32.16
CA ALA A 50 -32.20 -22.48 -33.05
C ALA A 50 -33.13 -21.27 -33.12
N LYS A 51 -34.45 -21.51 -33.14
CA LYS A 51 -35.45 -20.45 -33.08
C LYS A 51 -35.45 -19.73 -31.72
N LEU A 52 -35.46 -20.47 -30.61
CA LEU A 52 -35.48 -19.90 -29.26
C LEU A 52 -34.23 -19.07 -28.96
N VAL A 53 -33.04 -19.53 -29.36
CA VAL A 53 -31.78 -18.79 -29.16
C VAL A 53 -31.69 -17.54 -30.04
N LYS A 54 -32.37 -17.54 -31.19
CA LYS A 54 -32.49 -16.37 -32.06
C LYS A 54 -33.47 -15.35 -31.49
N ASP A 55 -34.64 -15.81 -31.06
CA ASP A 55 -35.73 -14.96 -30.56
C ASP A 55 -35.42 -14.45 -29.13
N PHE A 56 -34.67 -15.23 -28.35
CA PHE A 56 -34.24 -14.96 -26.97
C PHE A 56 -32.73 -15.20 -26.80
N PRO A 57 -31.87 -14.23 -27.21
CA PRO A 57 -30.41 -14.41 -27.17
C PRO A 57 -29.83 -14.67 -25.76
N ASP A 58 -30.53 -14.26 -24.72
CA ASP A 58 -30.19 -14.48 -23.32
C ASP A 58 -30.37 -15.93 -22.87
N ALA A 59 -31.05 -16.78 -23.65
CA ALA A 59 -31.08 -18.23 -23.45
C ALA A 59 -29.67 -18.85 -23.45
N LYS A 60 -28.67 -18.19 -24.07
CA LYS A 60 -27.26 -18.59 -24.05
C LYS A 60 -26.60 -18.48 -22.68
N GLU A 61 -27.20 -17.74 -21.75
CA GLU A 61 -26.70 -17.58 -20.39
C GLU A 61 -27.15 -18.71 -19.44
N LEU A 62 -28.00 -19.64 -19.91
CA LEU A 62 -28.46 -20.82 -19.16
C LEU A 62 -27.40 -21.91 -19.09
N MET A 63 -27.33 -22.66 -17.99
CA MET A 63 -26.45 -23.83 -17.88
C MET A 63 -26.86 -24.93 -18.86
N GLU A 64 -28.17 -25.07 -19.12
CA GLU A 64 -28.73 -26.03 -20.07
C GLU A 64 -28.26 -25.76 -21.51
N TYR A 65 -27.85 -24.53 -21.83
CA TYR A 65 -27.28 -24.20 -23.14
C TYR A 65 -25.85 -24.71 -23.28
N GLU A 66 -25.05 -24.60 -22.22
CA GLU A 66 -23.69 -25.14 -22.15
C GLU A 66 -23.70 -26.69 -22.18
N ASP A 67 -24.61 -27.31 -21.44
CA ASP A 67 -24.84 -28.76 -21.46
C ASP A 67 -25.26 -29.26 -22.84
N TYR A 68 -26.18 -28.56 -23.52
CA TYR A 68 -26.61 -28.92 -24.87
C TYR A 68 -25.46 -28.81 -25.90
N LEU A 69 -24.61 -27.79 -25.79
CA LEU A 69 -23.47 -27.62 -26.69
C LEU A 69 -22.37 -28.68 -26.44
N SER A 70 -22.13 -29.04 -25.18
CA SER A 70 -21.13 -30.05 -24.82
C SER A 70 -21.61 -31.47 -25.13
N HIS A 71 -22.89 -31.77 -24.85
CA HIS A 71 -23.50 -33.09 -25.00
C HIS A 71 -24.92 -32.97 -25.57
N PRO A 72 -25.08 -32.79 -26.90
CA PRO A 72 -26.39 -32.64 -27.53
C PRO A 72 -27.13 -33.98 -27.53
N THR A 73 -28.08 -34.13 -26.62
CA THR A 73 -28.96 -35.29 -26.48
C THR A 73 -30.42 -34.84 -26.45
N LYS A 74 -31.37 -35.76 -26.62
CA LYS A 74 -32.80 -35.44 -26.47
C LYS A 74 -33.12 -34.88 -25.08
N ALA A 75 -32.39 -35.33 -24.06
CA ALA A 75 -32.52 -34.87 -22.69
C ALA A 75 -32.02 -33.43 -22.51
N THR A 76 -30.78 -33.11 -22.92
CA THR A 76 -30.21 -31.75 -22.81
C THR A 76 -30.96 -30.76 -23.70
N ALA A 77 -31.39 -31.18 -24.89
CA ALA A 77 -32.25 -30.38 -25.76
C ALA A 77 -33.59 -30.05 -25.11
N SER A 78 -34.21 -31.03 -24.45
CA SER A 78 -35.50 -30.84 -23.74
C SER A 78 -35.37 -29.93 -22.53
N ALA A 79 -34.28 -30.04 -21.77
CA ALA A 79 -33.98 -29.18 -20.63
C ALA A 79 -33.81 -27.72 -21.09
N LEU A 80 -32.98 -27.49 -22.11
CA LEU A 80 -32.76 -26.16 -22.68
C LEU A 80 -34.06 -25.52 -23.21
N ILE A 81 -34.87 -26.28 -23.97
CA ILE A 81 -36.16 -25.77 -24.49
C ILE A 81 -37.07 -25.36 -23.33
N THR A 82 -37.12 -26.17 -22.27
CA THR A 82 -37.97 -25.91 -21.10
C THR A 82 -37.54 -24.62 -20.41
N LEU A 83 -36.27 -24.51 -20.00
CA LEU A 83 -35.78 -23.35 -19.26
C LEU A 83 -35.76 -22.07 -20.11
N ALA A 84 -35.51 -22.16 -21.42
CA ALA A 84 -35.56 -21.01 -22.32
C ALA A 84 -36.99 -20.45 -22.44
N LEU A 85 -38.01 -21.31 -22.47
CA LEU A 85 -39.42 -20.90 -22.48
C LEU A 85 -39.84 -20.30 -21.15
N GLU A 86 -39.45 -20.92 -20.03
CA GLU A 86 -39.79 -20.45 -18.68
C GLU A 86 -39.11 -19.13 -18.32
N SER A 87 -37.87 -18.92 -18.77
CA SER A 87 -37.15 -17.65 -18.62
C SER A 87 -37.77 -16.50 -19.42
N ASN A 88 -38.62 -16.81 -20.40
CA ASN A 88 -39.25 -15.84 -21.31
C ASN A 88 -40.78 -15.91 -21.24
N TRP A 89 -41.33 -16.42 -20.13
CA TRP A 89 -42.77 -16.67 -19.97
C TRP A 89 -43.62 -15.41 -20.10
N ASP A 90 -43.08 -14.25 -19.71
CA ASP A 90 -43.69 -12.93 -19.82
C ASP A 90 -44.11 -12.57 -21.26
N ARG A 91 -43.41 -13.13 -22.24
CA ARG A 91 -43.68 -12.91 -23.67
C ARG A 91 -44.61 -13.97 -24.26
N LEU A 92 -44.98 -14.99 -23.48
CA LEU A 92 -45.63 -16.21 -23.96
C LEU A 92 -47.05 -16.40 -23.43
N SER A 93 -47.33 -16.05 -22.17
CA SER A 93 -48.63 -16.30 -21.53
C SER A 93 -48.92 -15.40 -20.30
N SER A 94 -50.07 -15.60 -19.65
CA SER A 94 -50.49 -14.93 -18.41
C SER A 94 -49.82 -15.49 -17.15
N MET A 95 -49.88 -14.70 -16.06
CA MET A 95 -49.28 -15.00 -14.74
C MET A 95 -49.97 -16.17 -14.03
N GLU A 96 -51.30 -16.28 -14.11
CA GLU A 96 -52.08 -17.39 -13.53
C GLU A 96 -51.60 -18.76 -14.05
N GLY A 97 -51.36 -18.84 -15.37
CA GLY A 97 -50.83 -20.03 -16.02
C GLY A 97 -49.42 -20.39 -15.54
N TYR A 98 -48.60 -19.40 -15.19
CA TYR A 98 -47.24 -19.63 -14.69
C TYR A 98 -47.23 -20.28 -13.31
N ALA A 99 -47.99 -19.71 -12.36
CA ALA A 99 -48.03 -20.18 -10.97
C ALA A 99 -48.56 -21.62 -10.87
N LYS A 100 -49.65 -21.93 -11.59
CA LYS A 100 -50.19 -23.30 -11.66
C LYS A 100 -49.21 -24.26 -12.34
N TYR A 101 -48.54 -23.81 -13.41
CA TYR A 101 -47.58 -24.64 -14.14
C TYR A 101 -46.35 -25.02 -13.28
N ILE A 102 -45.71 -24.07 -12.60
CA ILE A 102 -44.53 -24.37 -11.77
C ILE A 102 -44.87 -25.19 -10.53
N ALA A 103 -46.10 -25.12 -10.01
CA ALA A 103 -46.51 -25.82 -8.79
C ALA A 103 -46.95 -27.27 -9.04
N LEU A 104 -47.47 -27.59 -10.23
CA LEU A 104 -48.12 -28.89 -10.52
C LEU A 104 -47.31 -29.83 -11.42
N ARG A 105 -46.16 -29.37 -11.93
CA ARG A 105 -45.31 -30.14 -12.85
C ARG A 105 -44.78 -31.42 -12.19
N PRO A 106 -44.58 -32.53 -12.93
CA PRO A 106 -44.16 -33.82 -12.36
C PRO A 106 -42.87 -33.82 -11.53
N ARG A 107 -41.98 -32.84 -11.72
CA ARG A 107 -40.69 -32.70 -11.00
C ARG A 107 -40.66 -31.57 -9.99
N ALA A 108 -41.78 -30.87 -9.79
CA ALA A 108 -41.91 -29.98 -8.67
C ALA A 108 -42.00 -30.85 -7.41
N GLU A 109 -41.01 -30.75 -6.53
CA GLU A 109 -41.03 -31.46 -5.26
C GLU A 109 -42.15 -30.90 -4.39
N ARG A 110 -43.00 -31.78 -3.87
CA ARG A 110 -44.22 -31.39 -3.17
C ARG A 110 -44.02 -31.42 -1.66
N LEU A 111 -44.14 -30.25 -1.04
CA LEU A 111 -44.21 -30.10 0.42
C LEU A 111 -45.66 -30.19 0.95
N GLY A 112 -46.60 -30.66 0.10
CA GLY A 112 -48.04 -30.75 0.35
C GLY A 112 -48.80 -31.31 -0.87
N GLU A 113 -50.01 -30.81 -1.16
CA GLU A 113 -50.78 -31.22 -2.35
C GLU A 113 -50.14 -30.74 -3.68
N HIS A 114 -49.25 -29.74 -3.60
CA HIS A 114 -48.51 -29.13 -4.72
C HIS A 114 -47.09 -28.70 -4.31
N GLY A 115 -46.27 -28.23 -5.26
CA GLY A 115 -44.87 -27.83 -5.04
C GLY A 115 -44.61 -26.38 -4.59
N LEU A 116 -45.66 -25.56 -4.46
CA LEU A 116 -45.51 -24.15 -4.05
C LEU A 116 -45.26 -24.02 -2.53
N PHE A 117 -44.25 -23.22 -2.15
CA PHE A 117 -43.92 -22.85 -0.78
C PHE A 117 -43.67 -21.33 -0.65
N GLY A 118 -43.76 -20.81 0.57
CA GLY A 118 -43.56 -19.38 0.86
C GLY A 118 -43.26 -19.14 2.34
N ASP A 119 -43.67 -17.97 2.85
CA ASP A 119 -43.48 -17.60 4.26
C ASP A 119 -44.29 -18.48 5.23
N ASN A 120 -45.45 -18.98 4.80
CA ASN A 120 -46.30 -19.85 5.61
C ASN A 120 -45.89 -21.33 5.46
N ASP A 121 -46.27 -22.16 6.44
CA ASP A 121 -46.02 -23.61 6.41
C ASP A 121 -46.93 -24.37 5.45
N ALA A 122 -48.11 -23.83 5.16
CA ALA A 122 -48.97 -24.29 4.08
C ALA A 122 -49.31 -23.10 3.16
N VAL A 123 -49.26 -23.34 1.85
CA VAL A 123 -49.69 -22.39 0.82
C VAL A 123 -50.93 -22.97 0.15
N ASP A 124 -51.97 -22.15 -0.03
CA ASP A 124 -53.14 -22.53 -0.83
C ASP A 124 -52.93 -22.06 -2.27
N LEU A 125 -52.74 -23.00 -3.19
CA LEU A 125 -52.51 -22.72 -4.60
C LEU A 125 -53.68 -21.99 -5.26
N ALA A 126 -54.94 -22.28 -4.88
CA ALA A 126 -56.09 -21.62 -5.47
C ALA A 126 -56.13 -20.15 -5.05
N ALA A 127 -55.89 -19.86 -3.77
CA ALA A 127 -55.81 -18.50 -3.25
C ALA A 127 -54.61 -17.72 -3.82
N ALA A 128 -53.43 -18.34 -3.92
CA ALA A 128 -52.24 -17.72 -4.50
C ALA A 128 -52.41 -17.42 -6.00
N ALA A 129 -53.08 -18.29 -6.74
CA ALA A 129 -53.39 -18.07 -8.15
C ALA A 129 -54.43 -16.94 -8.33
N ASP A 130 -55.47 -16.91 -7.50
CA ASP A 130 -56.51 -15.87 -7.52
C ASP A 130 -55.94 -14.47 -7.18
N GLU A 131 -55.03 -14.41 -6.19
CA GLU A 131 -54.30 -13.18 -5.83
C GLU A 131 -53.48 -12.64 -7.02
N LEU A 132 -52.78 -13.53 -7.73
CA LEU A 132 -51.95 -13.17 -8.88
C LEU A 132 -52.77 -12.78 -10.12
N ASP A 133 -53.99 -13.30 -10.28
CA ASP A 133 -54.87 -12.96 -11.40
C ASP A 133 -55.45 -11.55 -11.28
N HIS A 134 -55.77 -11.13 -10.04
CA HIS A 134 -56.30 -9.80 -9.75
C HIS A 134 -55.22 -8.72 -9.55
N TYR A 135 -53.94 -9.11 -9.48
CA TYR A 135 -52.84 -8.18 -9.32
C TYR A 135 -52.51 -7.47 -10.65
N THR A 136 -52.22 -6.17 -10.59
CA THR A 136 -52.00 -5.32 -11.78
C THR A 136 -50.58 -4.78 -11.89
N GLY A 137 -49.70 -5.13 -10.95
CA GLY A 137 -48.30 -4.70 -10.95
C GLY A 137 -47.36 -5.72 -11.61
N ASN A 138 -46.06 -5.41 -11.56
CA ASN A 138 -45.02 -6.32 -12.03
C ASN A 138 -44.78 -7.45 -11.01
N VAL A 139 -44.69 -8.68 -11.50
CA VAL A 139 -44.24 -9.84 -10.71
C VAL A 139 -42.90 -10.32 -11.27
N TRP A 140 -41.86 -10.35 -10.44
CA TRP A 140 -40.54 -10.83 -10.82
C TRP A 140 -40.48 -12.35 -10.66
N THR A 141 -39.97 -13.05 -11.67
CA THR A 141 -39.89 -14.51 -11.71
C THR A 141 -38.43 -14.94 -11.70
N HIS A 142 -37.84 -15.03 -10.51
CA HIS A 142 -36.46 -15.45 -10.34
C HIS A 142 -36.29 -16.94 -10.64
N ILE A 143 -35.27 -17.29 -11.41
CA ILE A 143 -34.84 -18.67 -11.62
C ILE A 143 -33.45 -18.81 -11.01
N ILE A 144 -33.32 -19.67 -10.00
CA ILE A 144 -32.09 -19.88 -9.25
C ILE A 144 -31.67 -21.34 -9.44
N SER A 145 -30.52 -21.57 -10.06
CA SER A 145 -30.09 -22.90 -10.50
C SER A 145 -28.66 -23.21 -10.06
N LEU A 146 -28.43 -24.49 -9.72
CA LEU A 146 -27.13 -25.08 -9.35
C LEU A 146 -26.86 -26.31 -10.21
N HIS A 147 -25.59 -26.65 -10.42
CA HIS A 147 -25.23 -27.97 -10.94
C HIS A 147 -25.63 -29.04 -9.93
N ARG A 148 -26.09 -30.21 -10.41
CA ARG A 148 -26.47 -31.37 -9.59
C ARG A 148 -25.40 -31.72 -8.56
N GLU A 149 -24.14 -31.81 -8.98
CA GLU A 149 -23.00 -32.15 -8.11
C GLU A 149 -22.84 -31.16 -6.95
N ASP A 150 -23.01 -29.86 -7.23
CA ASP A 150 -22.93 -28.81 -6.22
C ASP A 150 -24.15 -28.81 -5.30
N ALA A 151 -25.34 -29.03 -5.85
CA ALA A 151 -26.58 -29.12 -5.09
C ALA A 151 -26.56 -30.30 -4.10
N GLU A 152 -26.08 -31.48 -4.51
CA GLU A 152 -25.94 -32.64 -3.62
C GLU A 152 -24.88 -32.40 -2.55
N ARG A 153 -23.70 -31.91 -2.96
CA ARG A 153 -22.56 -31.67 -2.07
C ARG A 153 -22.82 -30.60 -1.02
N LEU A 154 -23.61 -29.58 -1.35
CA LEU A 154 -23.93 -28.45 -0.48
C LEU A 154 -25.29 -28.59 0.21
N GLY A 155 -26.03 -29.67 -0.06
CA GLY A 155 -27.32 -29.97 0.57
C GLY A 155 -28.52 -29.19 0.01
N TYR A 156 -28.43 -28.63 -1.19
CA TYR A 156 -29.50 -27.92 -1.92
C TYR A 156 -30.17 -28.80 -2.99
N ASN A 157 -30.32 -30.10 -2.72
CA ASN A 157 -30.95 -31.07 -3.64
C ASN A 157 -32.41 -31.40 -3.29
N HIS A 158 -33.02 -30.67 -2.36
CA HIS A 158 -34.40 -30.87 -1.93
C HIS A 158 -35.07 -29.54 -1.53
N ALA A 159 -36.41 -29.49 -1.58
CA ALA A 159 -37.18 -28.26 -1.44
C ALA A 159 -37.02 -27.56 -0.07
N ASP A 160 -36.86 -28.31 1.03
CA ASP A 160 -36.73 -27.72 2.37
C ASP A 160 -35.47 -26.86 2.53
N ALA A 161 -34.35 -27.27 1.92
CA ALA A 161 -33.11 -26.50 1.91
C ALA A 161 -33.27 -25.15 1.18
N TRP A 162 -33.92 -25.18 0.02
CA TRP A 162 -34.23 -23.98 -0.76
C TRP A 162 -35.23 -23.06 -0.06
N ARG A 163 -36.27 -23.64 0.55
CA ARG A 163 -37.24 -22.90 1.36
C ARG A 163 -36.56 -22.20 2.53
N THR A 164 -35.66 -22.88 3.23
CA THR A 164 -34.89 -22.31 4.34
C THR A 164 -34.00 -21.16 3.88
N LEU A 165 -33.29 -21.34 2.77
CA LEU A 165 -32.43 -20.31 2.18
C LEU A 165 -33.22 -19.05 1.80
N LEU A 166 -34.34 -19.21 1.09
CA LEU A 166 -35.16 -18.09 0.63
C LEU A 166 -35.87 -17.38 1.79
N ARG A 167 -36.33 -18.11 2.83
CA ARG A 167 -36.86 -17.49 4.06
C ARG A 167 -35.79 -16.69 4.79
N THR A 168 -34.58 -17.25 4.91
CA THR A 168 -33.45 -16.58 5.59
C THR A 168 -33.07 -15.26 4.91
N HIS A 169 -33.08 -15.25 3.56
CA HIS A 169 -32.69 -14.08 2.77
C HIS A 169 -33.87 -13.29 2.18
N ARG A 170 -35.09 -13.55 2.64
CA ARG A 170 -36.31 -12.83 2.22
C ARG A 170 -36.13 -11.31 2.30
N ASN A 171 -35.59 -10.85 3.43
CA ASN A 171 -35.40 -9.41 3.69
C ASN A 171 -34.33 -8.81 2.77
N ASP A 172 -33.27 -9.56 2.46
CA ASP A 172 -32.21 -9.12 1.54
C ASP A 172 -32.74 -9.01 0.11
N ILE A 173 -33.57 -9.97 -0.31
CA ILE A 173 -34.23 -9.97 -1.62
C ILE A 173 -35.21 -8.80 -1.74
N ALA A 174 -36.06 -8.58 -0.73
CA ALA A 174 -36.98 -7.45 -0.67
C ALA A 174 -36.24 -6.10 -0.75
N ALA A 175 -35.14 -5.95 0.00
CA ALA A 175 -34.30 -4.76 -0.03
C ALA A 175 -33.66 -4.52 -1.42
N ALA A 176 -33.16 -5.58 -2.07
CA ALA A 176 -32.60 -5.50 -3.41
C ALA A 176 -33.65 -5.10 -4.48
N MET A 177 -34.91 -5.47 -4.26
CA MET A 177 -36.06 -5.11 -5.08
C MET A 177 -36.69 -3.75 -4.69
N LYS A 178 -36.17 -3.10 -3.64
CA LYS A 178 -36.68 -1.86 -3.06
C LYS A 178 -38.13 -1.94 -2.55
N ILE A 179 -38.55 -3.12 -2.10
CA ILE A 179 -39.90 -3.36 -1.57
C ILE A 179 -39.84 -3.30 -0.04
N PRO A 180 -40.66 -2.47 0.64
CA PRO A 180 -40.81 -2.51 2.10
C PRO A 180 -41.22 -3.92 2.57
N LEU A 181 -40.66 -4.40 3.69
CA LEU A 181 -40.86 -5.78 4.16
C LEU A 181 -42.32 -6.17 4.40
N GLU A 182 -43.13 -5.19 4.80
CA GLU A 182 -44.58 -5.33 5.01
C GLU A 182 -45.37 -5.53 3.71
N ASP A 183 -44.85 -4.98 2.61
CA ASP A 183 -45.46 -5.05 1.29
C ASP A 183 -44.87 -6.21 0.45
N PHE A 184 -43.82 -6.90 0.92
CA PHE A 184 -43.15 -7.96 0.16
C PHE A 184 -43.92 -9.28 0.17
N ARG A 185 -44.32 -9.73 -1.02
CA ARG A 185 -45.00 -11.00 -1.27
C ARG A 185 -44.13 -11.90 -2.14
N TRP A 186 -44.07 -13.19 -1.81
CA TRP A 186 -43.35 -14.16 -2.62
C TRP A 186 -43.90 -15.58 -2.46
N TYR A 187 -43.74 -16.38 -3.52
CA TYR A 187 -43.90 -17.82 -3.51
C TYR A 187 -42.82 -18.45 -4.37
N ALA A 188 -42.44 -19.69 -4.10
CA ALA A 188 -41.48 -20.42 -4.90
C ALA A 188 -41.81 -21.90 -5.04
N ALA A 189 -41.23 -22.56 -6.04
CA ALA A 189 -41.31 -24.00 -6.25
C ALA A 189 -39.92 -24.52 -6.64
N PHE A 190 -39.51 -25.62 -6.00
CA PHE A 190 -38.26 -26.32 -6.31
C PHE A 190 -38.52 -27.44 -7.32
N HIS A 191 -37.67 -27.52 -8.33
CA HIS A 191 -37.76 -28.50 -9.41
C HIS A 191 -36.48 -29.35 -9.41
N ASP A 192 -36.66 -30.64 -9.13
CA ASP A 192 -35.57 -31.61 -9.12
C ASP A 192 -35.27 -32.10 -10.55
N GLU A 193 -34.67 -31.21 -11.37
CA GLU A 193 -34.31 -31.51 -12.75
C GLU A 193 -32.91 -32.11 -12.88
N GLY A 194 -32.78 -33.18 -13.68
CA GLY A 194 -31.60 -34.05 -13.79
C GLY A 194 -30.24 -33.41 -13.53
N ASN A 195 -29.77 -32.50 -14.40
CA ASN A 195 -28.44 -31.89 -14.26
C ASN A 195 -28.43 -30.59 -13.46
N HIS A 196 -29.58 -29.90 -13.36
CA HIS A 196 -29.69 -28.53 -12.85
C HIS A 196 -30.93 -28.38 -11.97
N PRO A 197 -30.89 -28.88 -10.72
CA PRO A 197 -31.94 -28.59 -9.75
C PRO A 197 -32.07 -27.06 -9.57
N HIS A 198 -33.29 -26.55 -9.66
CA HIS A 198 -33.52 -25.11 -9.65
C HIS A 198 -34.83 -24.73 -8.96
N VAL A 199 -34.92 -23.45 -8.59
CA VAL A 199 -36.09 -22.85 -7.95
C VAL A 199 -36.65 -21.76 -8.84
N HIS A 200 -37.96 -21.81 -9.03
CA HIS A 200 -38.74 -20.69 -9.53
C HIS A 200 -39.29 -19.90 -8.35
N MET A 201 -38.95 -18.62 -8.22
CA MET A 201 -39.47 -17.73 -7.20
C MET A 201 -40.20 -16.56 -7.83
N MET A 202 -41.48 -16.41 -7.50
CA MET A 202 -42.31 -15.25 -7.84
C MET A 202 -42.25 -14.25 -6.69
N ALA A 203 -41.93 -12.98 -6.98
CA ALA A 203 -41.78 -11.93 -5.98
C ALA A 203 -42.39 -10.60 -6.47
N TRP A 204 -43.22 -9.97 -5.64
CA TRP A 204 -43.89 -8.71 -5.96
C TRP A 204 -44.17 -7.88 -4.70
N SER A 205 -44.64 -6.66 -4.92
CA SER A 205 -45.12 -5.79 -3.85
C SER A 205 -46.65 -5.83 -3.80
N ALA A 206 -47.23 -5.84 -2.61
CA ALA A 206 -48.66 -5.62 -2.42
C ALA A 206 -49.15 -4.28 -3.03
N LYS A 207 -48.24 -3.32 -3.23
CA LYS A 207 -48.51 -2.04 -3.89
C LYS A 207 -47.87 -2.03 -5.30
N PRO A 208 -48.66 -1.98 -6.39
CA PRO A 208 -48.20 -2.18 -7.78
C PRO A 208 -46.99 -1.36 -8.26
N ASN A 209 -46.67 -0.22 -7.62
CA ASN A 209 -45.64 0.72 -8.05
C ASN A 209 -44.36 0.72 -7.20
N GLN A 210 -44.19 -0.22 -6.26
CA GLN A 210 -43.05 -0.25 -5.33
C GLN A 210 -41.92 -1.22 -5.71
N ALA A 211 -42.13 -2.11 -6.68
CA ALA A 211 -41.13 -3.11 -7.05
C ALA A 211 -40.22 -2.62 -8.20
N TYR A 212 -38.92 -2.46 -7.93
CA TYR A 212 -37.92 -2.17 -8.96
C TYR A 212 -36.62 -2.94 -8.74
N LEU A 213 -36.26 -3.80 -9.68
CA LEU A 213 -35.02 -4.58 -9.64
C LEU A 213 -34.04 -4.09 -10.73
N SER A 214 -32.93 -3.50 -10.29
CA SER A 214 -31.84 -3.08 -11.17
C SER A 214 -30.84 -4.21 -11.42
N LYS A 215 -29.92 -4.05 -12.39
CA LYS A 215 -28.78 -4.97 -12.56
C LYS A 215 -27.95 -5.13 -11.28
N ASP A 216 -27.80 -4.06 -10.49
CA ASP A 216 -27.10 -4.11 -9.21
C ASP A 216 -27.92 -4.83 -8.13
N GLY A 217 -29.24 -4.70 -8.15
CA GLY A 217 -30.13 -5.51 -7.30
C GLY A 217 -30.03 -7.01 -7.61
N ILE A 218 -30.01 -7.40 -8.89
CA ILE A 218 -29.79 -8.81 -9.30
C ILE A 218 -28.42 -9.30 -8.82
N ARG A 219 -27.36 -8.48 -8.97
CA ARG A 219 -26.03 -8.81 -8.45
C ARG A 219 -26.02 -8.97 -6.93
N GLN A 220 -26.78 -8.13 -6.21
CA GLN A 220 -26.90 -8.21 -4.76
C GLN A 220 -27.60 -9.51 -4.33
N ILE A 221 -28.74 -9.85 -4.94
CA ILE A 221 -29.44 -11.13 -4.68
C ILE A 221 -28.51 -12.32 -4.96
N LYS A 222 -27.87 -12.33 -6.14
CA LYS A 222 -26.91 -13.38 -6.50
C LYS A 222 -25.78 -13.49 -5.50
N SER A 223 -25.15 -12.37 -5.13
CA SER A 223 -24.04 -12.35 -4.18
C SER A 223 -24.43 -12.86 -2.80
N THR A 224 -25.58 -12.42 -2.26
CA THR A 224 -26.09 -12.86 -0.96
C THR A 224 -26.31 -14.37 -0.95
N LEU A 225 -27.01 -14.91 -1.94
CA LEU A 225 -27.29 -16.34 -2.02
C LEU A 225 -26.01 -17.16 -2.25
N THR A 226 -25.11 -16.73 -3.14
CA THR A 226 -23.81 -17.39 -3.36
C THR A 226 -22.97 -17.42 -2.08
N ASN A 227 -22.87 -16.31 -1.34
CA ASN A 227 -22.10 -16.28 -0.10
C ASN A 227 -22.63 -17.22 0.98
N GLN A 228 -23.95 -17.43 1.03
CA GLN A 228 -24.58 -18.37 1.95
C GLN A 228 -24.39 -19.83 1.50
N ILE A 229 -24.60 -20.13 0.21
CA ILE A 229 -24.49 -21.49 -0.33
C ILE A 229 -23.04 -21.99 -0.28
N PHE A 230 -22.06 -21.13 -0.58
CA PHE A 230 -20.63 -21.50 -0.68
C PHE A 230 -19.78 -21.02 0.51
N ARG A 231 -20.40 -20.68 1.64
CA ARG A 231 -19.76 -20.00 2.79
C ARG A 231 -18.46 -20.67 3.25
N GLN A 232 -18.45 -22.00 3.39
CA GLN A 232 -17.30 -22.75 3.90
C GLN A 232 -16.17 -22.84 2.88
N GLU A 233 -16.49 -22.99 1.60
CA GLU A 233 -15.48 -23.04 0.53
C GLU A 233 -14.79 -21.68 0.34
N LEU A 234 -15.58 -20.60 0.41
CA LEU A 234 -15.09 -19.24 0.35
C LEU A 234 -14.08 -18.97 1.49
N LEU A 235 -14.35 -19.42 2.72
CA LEU A 235 -13.44 -19.25 3.86
C LEU A 235 -12.07 -19.90 3.64
N HIS A 236 -12.05 -21.16 3.17
CA HIS A 236 -10.79 -21.86 2.89
C HIS A 236 -9.99 -21.23 1.75
N VAL A 237 -10.69 -20.80 0.69
CA VAL A 237 -10.10 -20.08 -0.44
C VAL A 237 -9.56 -18.71 0.00
N TYR A 238 -10.23 -18.00 0.92
CA TYR A 238 -9.75 -16.73 1.45
C TYR A 238 -8.51 -16.88 2.34
N GLU A 239 -8.42 -17.93 3.17
CA GLU A 239 -7.23 -18.19 4.00
C GLU A 239 -6.00 -18.53 3.18
N GLN A 240 -6.12 -19.41 2.18
CA GLN A 240 -5.02 -19.74 1.27
C GLN A 240 -4.58 -18.53 0.44
N LYS A 241 -5.55 -17.73 -0.03
CA LYS A 241 -5.27 -16.49 -0.78
C LYS A 241 -4.61 -15.40 0.08
N SER A 242 -4.91 -15.32 1.38
CA SER A 242 -4.24 -14.36 2.26
C SER A 242 -2.76 -14.68 2.43
N LYS A 243 -2.41 -15.96 2.66
CA LYS A 243 -1.00 -16.38 2.80
C LYS A 243 -0.18 -16.09 1.54
N SER A 244 -0.71 -16.46 0.37
CA SER A 244 -0.06 -16.19 -0.92
C SER A 244 0.12 -14.69 -1.20
N ARG A 245 -0.84 -13.85 -0.78
CA ARG A 245 -0.70 -12.39 -0.88
C ARG A 245 0.39 -11.86 0.05
N ASP A 246 0.45 -12.35 1.28
CA ASP A 246 1.38 -11.85 2.29
C ASP A 246 2.83 -12.22 1.91
N GLU A 247 3.06 -13.41 1.34
CA GLU A 247 4.35 -13.82 0.76
C GLU A 247 4.76 -12.91 -0.41
N LEU A 248 3.86 -12.68 -1.36
CA LEU A 248 4.09 -11.80 -2.51
C LEU A 248 4.43 -10.36 -2.09
N VAL A 249 3.73 -9.82 -1.09
CA VAL A 249 4.03 -8.49 -0.53
C VAL A 249 5.43 -8.47 0.10
N ALA A 250 5.81 -9.51 0.84
CA ALA A 250 7.12 -9.59 1.48
C ALA A 250 8.27 -9.66 0.45
N GLU A 251 8.12 -10.46 -0.61
CA GLU A 251 9.11 -10.55 -1.69
C GLU A 251 9.27 -9.24 -2.45
N ALA A 252 8.16 -8.63 -2.87
CA ALA A 252 8.16 -7.33 -3.54
C ALA A 252 8.78 -6.24 -2.66
N ARG A 253 8.46 -6.23 -1.36
CA ARG A 253 9.06 -5.30 -0.39
C ARG A 253 10.58 -5.48 -0.32
N LYS A 254 11.06 -6.72 -0.20
CA LYS A 254 12.51 -7.01 -0.12
C LYS A 254 13.23 -6.49 -1.36
N ALA A 255 12.73 -6.82 -2.55
CA ALA A 255 13.30 -6.35 -3.81
C ALA A 255 13.31 -4.81 -3.92
N MET A 256 12.21 -4.15 -3.54
CA MET A 256 12.14 -2.70 -3.51
C MET A 256 13.15 -2.08 -2.55
N LEU A 257 13.36 -2.64 -1.35
CA LEU A 257 14.31 -2.14 -0.37
C LEU A 257 15.76 -2.27 -0.83
N GLU A 258 16.10 -3.38 -1.49
CA GLU A 258 17.43 -3.58 -2.09
C GLU A 258 17.70 -2.56 -3.22
N LEU A 259 16.73 -2.36 -4.11
CA LEU A 259 16.83 -1.36 -5.17
C LEU A 259 16.90 0.08 -4.62
N ALA A 260 16.10 0.38 -3.60
CA ALA A 260 16.12 1.67 -2.91
C ALA A 260 17.46 1.93 -2.20
N LYS A 261 18.11 0.88 -1.66
CA LYS A 261 19.47 0.96 -1.13
C LYS A 261 20.47 1.27 -2.26
N ALA A 262 20.42 0.55 -3.37
CA ALA A 262 21.28 0.79 -4.52
C ALA A 262 21.15 2.22 -5.08
N MET A 263 19.93 2.79 -5.12
CA MET A 263 19.73 4.20 -5.52
C MET A 263 20.43 5.20 -4.61
N ARG A 264 20.57 4.90 -3.30
CA ARG A 264 21.20 5.81 -2.34
C ARG A 264 22.73 5.75 -2.40
N GLU A 265 23.29 4.60 -2.75
CA GLU A 265 24.74 4.35 -2.72
C GLU A 265 25.41 4.61 -4.09
N MET A 266 24.63 4.73 -5.17
CA MET A 266 25.17 4.86 -6.53
C MET A 266 25.36 6.32 -6.95
N THR A 267 26.50 6.63 -7.58
CA THR A 267 26.69 7.89 -8.31
C THR A 267 25.97 7.83 -9.67
N CYS A 268 25.29 8.92 -10.02
CA CYS A 268 24.48 9.02 -11.23
C CYS A 268 24.98 10.15 -12.13
N ILE A 269 25.33 9.80 -13.37
CA ILE A 269 25.55 10.75 -14.46
C ILE A 269 24.32 10.71 -15.35
N HIS A 270 23.52 11.78 -15.35
CA HIS A 270 22.34 11.89 -16.20
C HIS A 270 22.23 13.29 -16.82
N PRO A 271 22.95 13.57 -17.94
CA PRO A 271 23.06 14.91 -18.52
C PRO A 271 21.72 15.55 -18.87
N GLU A 272 20.76 14.79 -19.41
CA GLU A 272 19.45 15.34 -19.76
C GLU A 272 18.66 15.77 -18.51
N ALA A 273 18.66 14.95 -17.45
CA ALA A 273 17.99 15.31 -16.20
C ALA A 273 18.69 16.49 -15.52
N GLU A 274 20.02 16.51 -15.51
CA GLU A 274 20.86 17.59 -14.98
C GLU A 274 20.58 18.93 -15.67
N GLN A 275 20.57 18.94 -17.01
CA GLN A 275 20.23 20.12 -17.80
C GLN A 275 18.80 20.61 -17.49
N MET A 276 17.84 19.70 -17.36
CA MET A 276 16.45 20.06 -17.02
C MET A 276 16.33 20.62 -15.60
N ILE A 277 17.06 20.08 -14.63
CA ILE A 277 17.12 20.60 -13.25
C ILE A 277 17.76 21.99 -13.25
N TRP A 278 18.80 22.21 -14.05
CA TRP A 278 19.43 23.53 -14.22
C TRP A 278 18.51 24.54 -14.90
N ASP A 279 17.74 24.13 -15.91
CA ASP A 279 16.71 24.98 -16.51
C ASP A 279 15.62 25.36 -15.51
N LEU A 280 15.19 24.40 -14.69
CA LEU A 280 14.22 24.63 -13.63
C LEU A 280 14.77 25.61 -12.59
N SER A 281 16.04 25.49 -12.18
CA SER A 281 16.65 26.37 -11.18
C SER A 281 16.64 27.85 -11.63
N ARG A 282 16.96 28.11 -12.90
CA ARG A 282 16.90 29.45 -13.51
C ARG A 282 15.46 30.01 -13.53
N GLN A 283 14.49 29.16 -13.87
CA GLN A 283 13.08 29.55 -13.91
C GLN A 283 12.49 29.84 -12.52
N LEU A 284 12.90 29.08 -11.49
CA LEU A 284 12.39 29.25 -10.13
C LEU A 284 12.79 30.59 -9.49
N GLY A 285 13.78 31.30 -10.03
CA GLY A 285 14.13 32.67 -9.59
C GLY A 285 13.03 33.69 -9.88
N GLN A 286 12.17 33.41 -10.85
CA GLN A 286 11.10 34.32 -11.30
C GLN A 286 9.78 34.08 -10.55
N VAL A 287 9.71 33.05 -9.70
CA VAL A 287 8.51 32.68 -8.95
C VAL A 287 8.53 33.33 -7.57
N GLY A 288 7.57 34.22 -7.31
CA GLY A 288 7.29 34.72 -5.96
C GLY A 288 6.51 33.70 -5.11
N GLY A 289 6.74 33.70 -3.80
CA GLY A 289 5.99 32.88 -2.84
C GLY A 289 6.52 31.44 -2.66
N ARG A 290 5.65 30.53 -2.20
CA ARG A 290 6.02 29.17 -1.79
C ARG A 290 6.35 28.28 -3.00
N LYS A 291 7.60 27.83 -3.11
CA LYS A 291 8.08 26.97 -4.19
C LYS A 291 7.89 25.49 -3.87
N THR A 292 6.65 25.03 -3.96
CA THR A 292 6.30 23.60 -3.87
C THR A 292 5.44 23.23 -5.06
N TYR A 293 5.44 21.95 -5.46
CA TYR A 293 4.86 21.53 -6.74
C TYR A 293 3.44 22.07 -6.96
N GLY A 294 2.58 22.06 -5.93
CA GLY A 294 1.20 22.56 -6.02
C GLY A 294 1.07 24.02 -6.44
N TYR A 295 2.04 24.87 -6.09
CA TYR A 295 2.01 26.33 -6.28
C TYR A 295 2.78 26.80 -7.53
N LEU A 296 3.50 25.89 -8.21
CA LEU A 296 4.24 26.26 -9.41
C LEU A 296 3.33 26.55 -10.62
N PRO A 297 3.74 27.47 -11.52
CA PRO A 297 3.11 27.67 -12.83
C PRO A 297 3.06 26.38 -13.66
N LYS A 298 2.07 26.27 -14.56
CA LYS A 298 1.88 25.09 -15.43
C LYS A 298 3.13 24.67 -16.21
N PRO A 299 3.91 25.59 -16.84
CA PRO A 299 5.12 25.20 -17.57
C PRO A 299 6.17 24.53 -16.66
N MET A 300 6.37 25.06 -15.46
CA MET A 300 7.34 24.51 -14.50
C MET A 300 6.87 23.16 -13.93
N LYS A 301 5.56 22.98 -13.69
CA LYS A 301 5.01 21.66 -13.32
C LYS A 301 5.31 20.60 -14.37
N LYS A 302 5.13 20.94 -15.65
CA LYS A 302 5.48 20.03 -16.77
C LYS A 302 6.96 19.70 -16.80
N LEU A 303 7.84 20.68 -16.54
CA LEU A 303 9.28 20.45 -16.48
C LEU A 303 9.64 19.52 -15.30
N VAL A 304 9.05 19.74 -14.11
CA VAL A 304 9.22 18.86 -12.96
C VAL A 304 8.76 17.43 -13.27
N ASP A 305 7.57 17.27 -13.88
CA ASP A 305 7.06 15.95 -14.26
C ASP A 305 8.00 15.26 -15.25
N ALA A 306 8.53 16.01 -16.23
CA ALA A 306 9.47 15.49 -17.21
C ALA A 306 10.82 15.09 -16.58
N ILE A 307 11.32 15.81 -15.57
CA ILE A 307 12.52 15.42 -14.81
C ILE A 307 12.29 14.09 -14.09
N VAL A 308 11.14 13.93 -13.43
CA VAL A 308 10.78 12.67 -12.75
C VAL A 308 10.74 11.51 -13.75
N ASP A 309 10.09 11.71 -14.90
CA ASP A 309 9.99 10.67 -15.92
C ASP A 309 11.32 10.39 -16.62
N GLN A 310 12.24 11.35 -16.63
CA GLN A 310 13.60 11.14 -17.14
C GLN A 310 14.43 10.29 -16.18
N MET A 311 14.40 10.60 -14.87
CA MET A 311 15.02 9.77 -13.84
C MET A 311 14.42 8.35 -13.80
N ALA A 312 13.13 8.20 -14.11
CA ALA A 312 12.46 6.92 -14.20
C ALA A 312 13.01 5.99 -15.30
N ARG A 313 13.84 6.49 -16.22
CA ARG A 313 14.51 5.67 -17.25
C ARG A 313 15.77 4.97 -16.74
N LEU A 314 16.27 5.35 -15.57
CA LEU A 314 17.40 4.66 -14.95
C LEU A 314 16.99 3.21 -14.61
N PRO A 315 17.79 2.18 -14.94
CA PRO A 315 17.39 0.79 -14.75
C PRO A 315 16.95 0.46 -13.32
N THR A 316 17.65 0.99 -12.32
CA THR A 316 17.33 0.79 -10.90
C THR A 316 15.97 1.38 -10.53
N VAL A 317 15.66 2.58 -11.04
CA VAL A 317 14.41 3.29 -10.79
C VAL A 317 13.25 2.62 -11.51
N ASP A 318 13.42 2.31 -12.81
CA ASP A 318 12.40 1.63 -13.61
C ASP A 318 12.02 0.29 -13.00
N THR A 319 13.01 -0.52 -12.60
CA THR A 319 12.79 -1.83 -11.97
C THR A 319 12.05 -1.68 -10.64
N CYS A 320 12.45 -0.73 -9.79
CA CYS A 320 11.80 -0.52 -8.50
C CYS A 320 10.34 -0.08 -8.65
N TYR A 321 10.08 0.85 -9.58
CA TYR A 321 8.73 1.29 -9.89
C TYR A 321 7.89 0.18 -10.53
N GLN A 322 8.50 -0.63 -11.40
CA GLN A 322 7.86 -1.80 -12.00
C GLN A 322 7.42 -2.80 -10.94
N THR A 323 8.31 -3.19 -10.02
CA THR A 323 7.98 -4.10 -8.91
C THR A 323 6.84 -3.56 -8.06
N TRP A 324 6.86 -2.26 -7.74
CA TRP A 324 5.78 -1.62 -7.00
C TRP A 324 4.45 -1.66 -7.79
N TRP A 325 4.49 -1.32 -9.07
CA TRP A 325 3.30 -1.27 -9.94
C TRP A 325 2.67 -2.64 -10.17
N GLU A 326 3.50 -3.67 -10.37
CA GLU A 326 3.05 -5.06 -10.50
C GLU A 326 2.33 -5.53 -9.25
N LEU A 327 2.87 -5.20 -8.07
CA LEU A 327 2.19 -5.49 -6.81
C LEU A 327 0.84 -4.77 -6.70
N GLN A 328 0.77 -3.48 -7.06
CA GLN A 328 -0.51 -2.76 -7.05
C GLN A 328 -1.52 -3.35 -8.03
N CYS A 329 -1.08 -3.72 -9.25
CA CYS A 329 -1.94 -4.39 -10.22
C CYS A 329 -2.47 -5.71 -9.67
N GLN A 330 -1.59 -6.53 -9.08
CA GLN A 330 -1.99 -7.80 -8.50
C GLN A 330 -2.98 -7.60 -7.35
N VAL A 331 -2.69 -6.70 -6.41
CA VAL A 331 -3.60 -6.36 -5.29
C VAL A 331 -4.96 -5.89 -5.80
N GLU A 332 -5.03 -5.09 -6.85
CA GLU A 332 -6.28 -4.54 -7.38
C GLU A 332 -7.02 -5.48 -8.37
N ASP A 333 -6.30 -6.34 -9.10
CA ASP A 333 -6.88 -7.33 -10.02
C ASP A 333 -7.58 -8.47 -9.25
N TYR A 334 -7.20 -8.73 -7.99
CA TYR A 334 -7.96 -9.60 -7.09
C TYR A 334 -9.41 -9.12 -6.84
N TYR A 335 -9.72 -7.84 -7.10
CA TYR A 335 -11.04 -7.25 -6.90
C TYR A 335 -11.76 -6.85 -8.19
N SER A 336 -11.15 -7.05 -9.37
CA SER A 336 -11.70 -6.59 -10.66
C SER A 336 -11.16 -7.39 -11.84
N GLU A 337 -11.87 -8.46 -12.23
CA GLU A 337 -11.48 -9.25 -13.41
C GLU A 337 -11.68 -8.44 -14.71
N GLY A 338 -10.66 -8.44 -15.58
CA GLY A 338 -10.84 -8.23 -17.03
C GLY A 338 -10.42 -6.89 -17.65
N LYS A 339 -9.64 -6.03 -16.98
CA LYS A 339 -9.07 -4.82 -17.63
C LYS A 339 -7.54 -4.85 -17.65
N LYS A 340 -6.92 -4.89 -18.84
CA LYS A 340 -5.48 -4.63 -19.00
C LYS A 340 -5.18 -3.20 -18.54
N ARG A 341 -4.43 -3.05 -17.45
CA ARG A 341 -3.99 -1.76 -16.91
C ARG A 341 -2.69 -1.34 -17.57
N LEU A 342 -2.60 -0.08 -17.99
CA LEU A 342 -1.37 0.51 -18.51
C LEU A 342 -0.59 1.11 -17.34
N ARG A 343 0.72 0.83 -17.26
CA ARG A 343 1.62 1.43 -16.27
C ARG A 343 1.72 2.95 -16.51
N PRO A 344 1.22 3.81 -15.60
CA PRO A 344 1.32 5.24 -15.78
C PRO A 344 2.78 5.69 -15.61
N PRO A 345 3.19 6.84 -16.19
CA PRO A 345 4.48 7.46 -15.88
C PRO A 345 4.65 7.70 -14.39
N LEU A 346 5.89 7.60 -13.88
CA LEU A 346 6.17 7.78 -12.45
C LEU A 346 5.72 9.16 -11.95
N SER A 347 5.84 10.18 -12.79
CA SER A 347 5.36 11.54 -12.49
C SER A 347 3.84 11.61 -12.24
N GLN A 348 3.05 10.65 -12.72
CA GLN A 348 1.59 10.65 -12.57
C GLN A 348 1.12 9.85 -11.35
N GLN A 349 2.03 9.11 -10.69
CA GLN A 349 1.68 8.26 -9.58
C GLN A 349 1.59 9.03 -8.26
N LYS A 350 0.45 8.90 -7.57
CA LYS A 350 0.09 9.75 -6.42
C LYS A 350 0.94 9.46 -5.19
N GLU A 351 1.32 8.20 -5.01
CA GLU A 351 2.16 7.69 -3.92
C GLU A 351 3.57 8.29 -3.99
N PHE A 352 4.06 8.54 -5.21
CA PHE A 352 5.39 9.11 -5.46
C PHE A 352 5.40 10.63 -5.68
N ARG A 353 4.33 11.34 -5.32
CA ARG A 353 4.24 12.82 -5.45
C ARG A 353 5.37 13.58 -4.75
N GLN A 354 5.99 12.97 -3.74
CA GLN A 354 7.11 13.53 -2.98
C GLN A 354 8.34 13.75 -3.88
N ILE A 355 8.54 12.92 -4.91
CA ILE A 355 9.69 13.03 -5.83
C ILE A 355 9.66 14.39 -6.54
N LYS A 356 8.46 14.90 -6.90
CA LYS A 356 8.30 16.21 -7.52
C LYS A 356 8.83 17.35 -6.65
N ASN A 357 8.64 17.25 -5.34
CA ASN A 357 9.18 18.25 -4.42
C ASN A 357 10.69 18.06 -4.18
N ALA A 358 11.22 16.84 -4.29
CA ALA A 358 12.66 16.59 -4.28
C ALA A 358 13.34 17.25 -5.49
N VAL A 359 12.76 17.14 -6.70
CA VAL A 359 13.24 17.86 -7.90
C VAL A 359 13.30 19.37 -7.67
N ILE A 360 12.24 19.96 -7.10
CA ILE A 360 12.20 21.40 -6.82
C ILE A 360 13.23 21.79 -5.76
N ARG A 361 13.45 20.93 -4.76
CA ARG A 361 14.46 21.13 -3.73
C ARG A 361 15.86 21.20 -4.35
N GLU A 362 16.22 20.23 -5.20
CA GLU A 362 17.52 20.21 -5.89
C GLU A 362 17.70 21.43 -6.79
N ALA A 363 16.67 21.80 -7.56
CA ALA A 363 16.71 23.01 -8.37
C ALA A 363 16.88 24.29 -7.53
N GLU A 364 16.24 24.40 -6.36
CA GLU A 364 16.47 25.51 -5.44
C GLU A 364 17.86 25.49 -4.80
N HIS A 365 18.44 24.31 -4.53
CA HIS A 365 19.82 24.20 -4.06
C HIS A 365 20.79 24.80 -5.07
N ILE A 366 20.65 24.44 -6.35
CA ILE A 366 21.46 25.01 -7.44
C ILE A 366 21.22 26.53 -7.54
N ARG A 367 19.97 26.98 -7.53
CA ARG A 367 19.63 28.41 -7.69
C ARG A 367 20.17 29.28 -6.55
N MET A 368 20.05 28.80 -5.32
CA MET A 368 20.56 29.50 -4.14
C MET A 368 22.08 29.38 -4.00
N ASN A 369 22.72 28.66 -4.92
CA ASN A 369 24.12 28.30 -4.84
C ASN A 369 24.47 27.70 -3.48
N LYS A 370 23.56 26.85 -2.96
CA LYS A 370 23.72 26.20 -1.68
C LYS A 370 24.84 25.19 -1.84
N PHE A 371 25.94 25.49 -1.16
CA PHE A 371 27.07 24.60 -1.05
C PHE A 371 26.67 23.38 -0.22
N SER A 372 26.88 22.20 -0.78
CA SER A 372 26.65 20.91 -0.12
C SER A 372 27.97 20.26 0.25
N PHE A 373 27.90 19.41 1.27
CA PHE A 373 29.01 18.61 1.75
C PHE A 373 28.57 17.15 1.59
N GLU A 374 29.29 16.38 0.76
CA GLU A 374 29.01 14.97 0.48
C GLU A 374 29.73 14.07 1.49
N ASP A 375 29.53 14.36 2.78
CA ASP A 375 30.25 13.74 3.90
C ASP A 375 29.34 12.92 4.82
N GLU A 376 28.19 12.42 4.32
CA GLU A 376 27.30 11.52 5.08
C GLU A 376 28.02 10.26 5.60
N GLU A 377 29.06 9.81 4.89
CA GLU A 377 29.87 8.63 5.24
C GLU A 377 31.16 8.99 6.01
N MET A 378 31.35 10.27 6.36
CA MET A 378 32.52 10.72 7.12
C MET A 378 32.43 10.22 8.56
N GLN A 379 33.39 9.39 8.94
CA GLN A 379 33.65 9.10 10.34
C GLN A 379 34.31 10.32 10.98
N ASP A 380 33.69 10.88 12.03
CA ASP A 380 34.18 12.05 12.77
C ASP A 380 34.98 11.61 13.99
N ASP A 381 36.28 11.35 13.80
CA ASP A 381 37.20 10.94 14.88
C ASP A 381 37.87 12.13 15.58
N GLY A 382 37.42 13.37 15.34
CA GLY A 382 38.02 14.57 15.94
C GLY A 382 37.92 14.67 17.45
N GLU A 383 37.14 13.79 18.07
CA GLU A 383 36.99 13.66 19.53
C GLU A 383 37.82 12.50 20.11
N GLN A 384 38.60 11.78 19.29
CA GLN A 384 39.47 10.76 19.83
C GLN A 384 40.62 11.39 20.61
N ILE A 385 40.84 10.90 21.82
CA ILE A 385 41.96 11.30 22.68
C ILE A 385 43.10 10.30 22.58
N SER A 386 44.33 10.79 22.51
CA SER A 386 45.51 9.95 22.61
C SER A 386 45.64 9.41 24.04
N THR A 387 45.67 8.08 24.18
CA THR A 387 45.90 7.44 25.49
C THR A 387 47.30 7.73 26.03
N TYR A 388 48.25 8.16 25.19
CA TYR A 388 49.63 8.42 25.58
C TYR A 388 49.76 9.57 26.61
N GLY A 389 48.87 10.56 26.56
CA GLY A 389 48.84 11.68 27.51
C GLY A 389 48.00 11.42 28.76
N MET A 390 47.27 10.32 28.80
CA MET A 390 46.26 10.05 29.80
C MET A 390 46.84 9.31 31.00
N SER A 391 46.47 9.69 32.22
CA SER A 391 46.94 9.01 33.43
C SER A 391 46.42 7.56 33.47
N TYR A 392 47.21 6.65 34.05
CA TYR A 392 46.82 5.24 34.16
C TYR A 392 45.52 5.07 34.95
N GLU A 393 45.33 5.87 36.00
CA GLU A 393 44.11 5.89 36.79
C GLU A 393 42.88 6.29 35.95
N CYS A 394 43.02 7.31 35.10
CA CYS A 394 41.94 7.72 34.19
C CYS A 394 41.65 6.65 33.11
N GLN A 395 42.68 5.99 32.58
CA GLN A 395 42.51 4.87 31.63
C GLN A 395 41.77 3.69 32.25
N ASP A 396 42.16 3.29 33.45
CA ASP A 396 41.55 2.16 34.17
C ASP A 396 40.07 2.43 34.48
N LEU A 397 39.77 3.60 35.04
CA LEU A 397 38.41 4.01 35.34
C LEU A 397 37.54 4.11 34.09
N GLN A 398 38.07 4.64 32.97
CA GLN A 398 37.34 4.68 31.69
C GLN A 398 37.03 3.27 31.18
N SER A 399 38.00 2.35 31.28
CA SER A 399 37.84 0.97 30.85
C SER A 399 36.75 0.27 31.66
N VAL A 400 36.76 0.42 32.99
CA VAL A 400 35.75 -0.19 33.87
C VAL A 400 34.37 0.39 33.60
N ALA A 401 34.24 1.72 33.49
CA ALA A 401 32.94 2.37 33.26
C ALA A 401 32.27 1.92 31.94
N ASN A 402 33.08 1.68 30.89
CA ASN A 402 32.59 1.33 29.55
C ASN A 402 32.40 -0.19 29.31
N ASP A 403 32.96 -1.05 30.16
CA ASP A 403 32.88 -2.50 29.97
C ASP A 403 31.60 -3.08 30.60
N GLU A 404 30.65 -3.50 29.76
CA GLU A 404 29.36 -4.05 30.17
C GLU A 404 29.47 -5.41 30.89
N SER A 405 30.64 -6.05 30.92
CA SER A 405 30.85 -7.26 31.71
C SER A 405 30.95 -6.99 33.22
N TYR A 406 31.23 -5.75 33.63
CA TYR A 406 31.23 -5.34 35.03
C TYR A 406 29.80 -5.07 35.53
N PRO A 407 29.51 -5.36 36.82
CA PRO A 407 28.25 -4.98 37.45
C PRO A 407 28.01 -3.46 37.38
N LEU A 408 26.75 -3.04 37.21
CA LEU A 408 26.39 -1.61 37.14
C LEU A 408 26.93 -0.82 38.33
N GLU A 409 26.88 -1.37 39.54
CA GLU A 409 27.41 -0.73 40.76
C GLU A 409 28.92 -0.43 40.67
N GLU A 410 29.70 -1.30 40.02
CA GLU A 410 31.14 -1.09 39.84
C GLU A 410 31.41 -0.03 38.77
N ARG A 411 30.61 -0.04 37.70
CA ARG A 411 30.68 0.97 36.64
C ARG A 411 30.29 2.36 37.17
N ASP A 412 29.22 2.44 37.97
CA ASP A 412 28.78 3.68 38.62
C ASP A 412 29.87 4.23 39.55
N ARG A 413 30.52 3.35 40.36
CA ARG A 413 31.67 3.76 41.19
C ARG A 413 32.83 4.27 40.36
N ALA A 414 33.14 3.64 39.23
CA ALA A 414 34.21 4.09 38.35
C ALA A 414 33.90 5.48 37.77
N ALA A 415 32.64 5.74 37.40
CA ALA A 415 32.19 7.06 36.98
C ALA A 415 32.29 8.10 38.12
N GLU A 416 31.85 7.78 39.34
CA GLU A 416 31.99 8.65 40.51
C GLU A 416 33.46 8.99 40.82
N GLN A 417 34.36 8.02 40.74
CA GLN A 417 35.80 8.24 40.92
C GLN A 417 36.38 9.12 39.81
N MET A 418 35.90 8.95 38.57
CA MET A 418 36.32 9.79 37.47
C MET A 418 35.79 11.23 37.59
N GLU A 419 34.59 11.45 38.15
CA GLU A 419 34.13 12.80 38.50
C GLU A 419 35.04 13.46 39.55
N GLN A 420 35.50 12.71 40.55
CA GLN A 420 36.43 13.22 41.56
C GLN A 420 37.77 13.62 40.94
N LEU A 421 38.29 12.84 39.99
CA LEU A 421 39.50 13.21 39.23
C LEU A 421 39.28 14.47 38.39
N ALA A 422 38.10 14.58 37.75
CA ALA A 422 37.74 15.76 36.98
C ALA A 422 37.69 17.02 37.87
N ASP A 423 37.11 16.90 39.06
CA ASP A 423 37.05 17.98 40.06
C ASP A 423 38.43 18.36 40.59
N ALA A 424 39.33 17.38 40.75
CA ALA A 424 40.74 17.57 41.12
C ALA A 424 41.57 18.25 40.02
N GLY A 425 41.05 18.37 38.80
CA GLY A 425 41.66 19.14 37.71
C GLY A 425 42.21 18.32 36.55
N ASP A 426 42.08 16.99 36.56
CA ASP A 426 42.59 16.15 35.47
C ASP A 426 41.83 16.45 34.16
N ALA A 427 42.56 16.92 33.13
CA ALA A 427 41.98 17.36 31.86
C ALA A 427 41.28 16.21 31.11
N HIS A 428 41.82 14.99 31.18
CA HIS A 428 41.25 13.83 30.49
C HIS A 428 39.99 13.35 31.22
N ALA A 429 40.00 13.33 32.56
CA ALA A 429 38.81 13.00 33.34
C ALA A 429 37.69 14.04 33.12
N GLN A 430 38.03 15.34 33.09
CA GLN A 430 37.09 16.41 32.74
C GLN A 430 36.49 16.21 31.35
N TYR A 431 37.34 15.86 30.38
CA TYR A 431 36.88 15.57 29.02
C TYR A 431 35.94 14.35 28.98
N ILE A 432 36.35 13.22 29.56
CA ILE A 432 35.60 11.95 29.51
C ILE A 432 34.26 12.07 30.23
N ILE A 433 34.23 12.67 31.42
CA ILE A 433 32.97 12.88 32.13
C ILE A 433 32.12 13.96 31.44
N GLY A 434 32.75 14.98 30.87
CA GLY A 434 32.08 15.99 30.07
C GLY A 434 31.35 15.39 28.86
N THR A 435 32.00 14.49 28.11
CA THR A 435 31.37 13.77 26.99
C THR A 435 30.33 12.76 27.47
N ALA A 436 30.56 12.06 28.58
CA ALA A 436 29.57 11.16 29.17
C ALA A 436 28.28 11.89 29.58
N TYR A 437 28.37 13.10 30.15
CA TYR A 437 27.20 13.93 30.43
C TYR A 437 26.54 14.49 29.17
N ARG A 438 27.28 14.66 28.06
CA ARG A 438 26.72 15.11 26.79
C ARG A 438 25.95 13.99 26.08
N ASP A 439 26.56 12.81 25.99
CA ASP A 439 26.08 11.70 25.14
C ASP A 439 25.16 10.73 25.90
N GLY A 440 25.28 10.69 27.23
CA GLY A 440 24.55 9.77 28.10
C GLY A 440 25.17 8.38 28.16
N GLY A 441 24.33 7.37 28.43
CA GLY A 441 24.77 5.99 28.64
C GLY A 441 24.74 5.64 30.13
N LEU A 442 25.92 5.58 30.76
CA LEU A 442 26.04 5.34 32.20
C LEU A 442 25.55 6.54 33.02
N LEU A 443 25.78 7.77 32.53
CA LEU A 443 25.31 9.00 33.16
C LEU A 443 24.02 9.50 32.51
N ILE A 444 23.18 10.16 33.31
CA ILE A 444 22.00 10.86 32.80
C ILE A 444 22.48 12.14 32.09
N PRO A 445 22.10 12.40 30.83
CA PRO A 445 22.55 13.58 30.11
C PRO A 445 22.26 14.90 30.83
N ASP A 446 23.28 15.76 30.91
CA ASP A 446 23.23 17.12 31.48
C ASP A 446 24.17 18.03 30.67
N THR A 447 23.60 18.76 29.72
CA THR A 447 24.37 19.57 28.76
C THR A 447 25.08 20.75 29.42
N VAL A 448 24.56 21.27 30.53
CA VAL A 448 25.18 22.37 31.29
C VAL A 448 26.40 21.87 32.08
N LYS A 449 26.32 20.68 32.70
CA LYS A 449 27.49 20.05 33.32
C LYS A 449 28.54 19.67 32.28
N ALA A 450 28.10 19.07 31.17
CA ALA A 450 28.97 18.74 30.05
C ALA A 450 29.75 19.97 29.56
N GLN A 451 29.05 21.09 29.31
CA GLN A 451 29.68 22.34 28.90
C GLN A 451 30.77 22.79 29.88
N LYS A 452 30.47 22.84 31.18
CA LYS A 452 31.43 23.31 32.20
C LYS A 452 32.68 22.43 32.27
N LEU A 453 32.51 21.11 32.20
CA LEU A 453 33.63 20.18 32.26
C LEU A 453 34.47 20.23 30.97
N LEU A 454 33.82 20.30 29.81
CA LEU A 454 34.49 20.46 28.53
C LEU A 454 35.21 21.80 28.42
N GLU A 455 34.68 22.90 28.97
CA GLU A 455 35.38 24.19 29.08
C GLU A 455 36.68 24.05 29.86
N ARG A 456 36.63 23.43 31.05
CA ARG A 456 37.83 23.22 31.89
C ARG A 456 38.86 22.34 31.19
N ALA A 457 38.44 21.31 30.46
CA ALA A 457 39.35 20.48 29.67
C ALA A 457 39.93 21.23 28.46
N ALA A 458 39.11 22.01 27.75
CA ALA A 458 39.50 22.78 26.58
C ALA A 458 40.48 23.92 26.90
N GLU A 459 40.34 24.54 28.08
CA GLU A 459 41.26 25.54 28.61
C GLU A 459 42.66 24.99 28.90
N GLN A 460 42.78 23.67 29.10
CA GLN A 460 44.03 22.94 29.29
C GLN A 460 44.66 22.44 27.97
N ASP A 461 44.27 23.05 26.84
CA ASP A 461 44.81 22.78 25.51
C ASP A 461 44.59 21.36 24.95
N LEU A 462 43.62 20.62 25.50
CA LEU A 462 43.19 19.34 24.91
C LEU A 462 42.35 19.60 23.65
N ASP A 463 42.89 19.30 22.48
CA ASP A 463 42.30 19.60 21.17
C ASP A 463 40.95 18.88 20.95
N ALA A 464 40.83 17.63 21.40
CA ALA A 464 39.59 16.86 21.37
C ALA A 464 38.48 17.51 22.23
N ALA A 465 38.84 18.05 23.40
CA ALA A 465 37.89 18.79 24.24
C ALA A 465 37.48 20.12 23.59
N GLN A 466 38.43 20.84 22.99
CA GLN A 466 38.15 22.07 22.24
C GLN A 466 37.23 21.80 21.04
N TYR A 467 37.44 20.70 20.31
CA TYR A 467 36.58 20.29 19.21
C TYR A 467 35.17 19.92 19.70
N ALA A 468 35.07 19.07 20.72
CA ALA A 468 33.82 18.66 21.33
C ALA A 468 33.01 19.86 21.86
N LEU A 469 33.67 20.79 22.54
CA LEU A 469 33.07 22.01 23.05
C LEU A 469 32.63 22.96 21.93
N GLY A 470 33.46 23.10 20.89
CA GLY A 470 33.11 23.84 19.68
C GLY A 470 31.84 23.30 19.03
N LYS A 471 31.72 21.97 18.91
CA LYS A 471 30.50 21.31 18.42
C LYS A 471 29.30 21.53 19.32
N LEU A 472 29.47 21.43 20.64
CA LEU A 472 28.40 21.65 21.61
C LEU A 472 27.82 23.07 21.49
N TYR A 473 28.69 24.08 21.41
CA TYR A 473 28.30 25.48 21.22
C TYR A 473 27.60 25.76 19.87
N LEU A 474 27.90 24.99 18.83
CA LEU A 474 27.25 25.09 17.52
C LEU A 474 26.04 24.17 17.34
N SER A 475 25.66 23.43 18.38
CA SER A 475 24.48 22.55 18.36
C SER A 475 23.18 23.35 18.33
N ASP A 476 22.06 22.71 18.02
CA ASP A 476 20.74 23.36 18.03
C ASP A 476 20.13 23.43 19.45
N ASP A 477 20.88 23.06 20.50
CA ASP A 477 20.45 23.17 21.91
C ASP A 477 20.51 24.63 22.39
N ALA A 478 19.34 25.22 22.64
CA ALA A 478 19.20 26.62 23.01
C ALA A 478 19.86 26.99 24.36
N ASP A 479 20.05 26.04 25.27
CA ASP A 479 20.63 26.32 26.60
C ASP A 479 22.14 26.54 26.53
N VAL A 480 22.81 25.99 25.52
CA VAL A 480 24.27 26.05 25.36
C VAL A 480 24.71 26.72 24.05
N HIS A 481 23.83 26.97 23.09
CA HIS A 481 24.19 27.52 21.79
C HIS A 481 24.86 28.91 21.89
N ASP A 482 26.08 29.03 21.36
CA ASP A 482 26.82 30.28 21.20
C ASP A 482 27.75 30.18 19.99
N SER A 483 27.34 30.77 18.86
CA SER A 483 28.10 30.69 17.62
C SER A 483 29.52 31.28 17.75
N ALA A 484 29.70 32.34 18.52
CA ALA A 484 30.99 33.01 18.65
C ALA A 484 31.98 32.14 19.43
N LYS A 485 31.53 31.56 20.54
CA LYS A 485 32.35 30.61 21.32
C LYS A 485 32.60 29.31 20.56
N GLY A 486 31.60 28.81 19.84
CA GLY A 486 31.75 27.62 19.00
C GLY A 486 32.86 27.78 17.96
N ILE A 487 32.83 28.88 17.21
CA ILE A 487 33.89 29.19 16.24
C ILE A 487 35.24 29.41 16.93
N TYR A 488 35.28 30.08 18.08
CA TYR A 488 36.52 30.28 18.85
C TYR A 488 37.18 28.95 19.25
N TRP A 489 36.42 28.01 19.82
CA TRP A 489 36.97 26.73 20.28
C TRP A 489 37.36 25.81 19.13
N LEU A 490 36.60 25.81 18.03
CA LEU A 490 37.00 25.09 16.83
C LEU A 490 38.33 25.60 16.27
N LYS A 491 38.56 26.93 16.26
CA LYS A 491 39.83 27.51 15.81
C LYS A 491 40.99 27.04 16.67
N ARG A 492 40.84 27.09 17.99
CA ARG A 492 41.89 26.63 18.92
C ARG A 492 42.20 25.14 18.73
N SER A 493 41.17 24.32 18.54
CA SER A 493 41.32 22.89 18.24
C SER A 493 42.08 22.66 16.93
N ALA A 494 41.71 23.39 15.86
CA ALA A 494 42.43 23.33 14.59
C ALA A 494 43.89 23.80 14.72
N ASP A 495 44.15 24.89 15.43
CA ASP A 495 45.50 25.41 15.68
C ASP A 495 46.36 24.40 16.48
N ASN A 496 45.73 23.57 17.31
CA ASN A 496 46.37 22.48 18.05
C ASN A 496 46.50 21.16 17.25
N GLY A 497 46.16 21.17 15.96
CA GLY A 497 46.39 20.04 15.05
C GLY A 497 45.19 19.15 14.78
N ASN A 498 43.98 19.54 15.20
CA ASN A 498 42.77 18.76 14.95
C ASN A 498 42.21 19.02 13.54
N ASP A 499 42.44 18.08 12.62
CA ASP A 499 42.02 18.22 11.21
C ASP A 499 40.52 18.17 11.00
N TYR A 500 39.77 17.52 11.92
CA TYR A 500 38.32 17.52 11.91
C TYR A 500 37.77 18.91 12.27
N ALA A 501 38.40 19.59 13.24
CA ALA A 501 38.09 20.97 13.58
C ALA A 501 38.40 21.91 12.40
N ALA A 502 39.56 21.75 11.75
CA ALA A 502 39.93 22.53 10.57
C ALA A 502 38.94 22.31 9.41
N TYR A 503 38.60 21.05 9.10
CA TYR A 503 37.58 20.74 8.09
C TYR A 503 36.23 21.38 8.41
N ARG A 504 35.76 21.24 9.66
CA ARG A 504 34.50 21.83 10.13
C ARG A 504 34.51 23.35 10.01
N LEU A 505 35.59 24.03 10.42
CA LEU A 505 35.72 25.49 10.25
C LEU A 505 35.60 25.90 8.79
N GLY A 506 36.24 25.16 7.89
CA GLY A 506 36.06 25.33 6.45
C GLY A 506 34.58 25.37 6.05
N LYS A 507 33.80 24.39 6.52
CA LYS A 507 32.34 24.32 6.25
C LYS A 507 31.57 25.47 6.87
N GLU A 508 31.89 25.87 8.11
CA GLU A 508 31.23 26.99 8.79
C GLU A 508 31.45 28.30 8.02
N TYR A 509 32.67 28.57 7.58
CA TYR A 509 33.02 29.76 6.81
C TYR A 509 32.44 29.76 5.37
N LEU A 510 32.28 28.59 4.74
CA LEU A 510 31.61 28.51 3.43
C LEU A 510 30.10 28.71 3.53
N SER A 511 29.48 28.12 4.54
CA SER A 511 28.03 28.17 4.74
C SER A 511 27.56 29.53 5.25
N GLY A 512 28.36 30.18 6.10
CA GLY A 512 28.00 31.40 6.81
C GLY A 512 26.84 31.18 7.81
N LYS A 513 26.59 29.93 8.27
CA LYS A 513 25.49 29.62 9.20
C LYS A 513 25.76 30.22 10.59
N ASN A 514 26.94 29.95 11.13
CA ASN A 514 27.35 30.34 12.49
C ASN A 514 28.46 31.41 12.50
N THR A 515 28.89 31.87 11.32
CA THR A 515 29.94 32.88 11.15
C THR A 515 29.66 33.71 9.89
N ILE A 516 30.39 34.80 9.70
CA ILE A 516 30.33 35.57 8.44
C ILE A 516 30.98 34.72 7.34
N LYS A 517 30.28 34.57 6.21
CA LYS A 517 30.78 33.83 5.05
C LYS A 517 32.10 34.42 4.56
N ASP A 518 33.15 33.60 4.49
CA ASP A 518 34.49 33.99 4.05
C ASP A 518 35.19 32.80 3.37
N ALA A 519 35.30 32.87 2.04
CA ALA A 519 35.85 31.80 1.24
C ALA A 519 37.37 31.66 1.39
N GLU A 520 38.10 32.76 1.62
CA GLU A 520 39.56 32.72 1.77
C GLU A 520 39.93 32.04 3.08
N THR A 521 39.26 32.43 4.17
CA THR A 521 39.44 31.78 5.48
C THR A 521 39.03 30.31 5.44
N ALA A 522 37.93 29.99 4.74
CA ALA A 522 37.54 28.59 4.55
C ALA A 522 38.61 27.76 3.84
N VAL A 523 39.19 28.28 2.75
CA VAL A 523 40.26 27.60 2.01
C VAL A 523 41.50 27.38 2.87
N SER A 524 41.84 28.31 3.75
CA SER A 524 42.97 28.15 4.67
C SER A 524 42.78 26.93 5.58
N TYR A 525 41.64 26.83 6.27
CA TYR A 525 41.37 25.70 7.16
C TYR A 525 41.17 24.38 6.41
N LEU A 526 40.57 24.41 5.22
CA LEU A 526 40.45 23.22 4.39
C LEU A 526 41.80 22.73 3.87
N ARG A 527 42.72 23.63 3.51
CA ARG A 527 44.10 23.26 3.14
C ARG A 527 44.83 22.61 4.30
N GLN A 528 44.70 23.16 5.50
CA GLN A 528 45.28 22.54 6.70
C GLN A 528 44.83 21.08 6.87
N ALA A 529 43.51 20.82 6.84
CA ALA A 529 43.00 19.46 6.94
C ALA A 529 43.40 18.58 5.73
N ALA A 530 43.45 19.15 4.53
CA ALA A 530 43.79 18.44 3.30
C ALA A 530 45.27 18.02 3.25
N ASP A 531 46.17 18.88 3.73
CA ASP A 531 47.61 18.63 3.79
C ASP A 531 47.93 17.50 4.79
N ASN A 532 47.10 17.32 5.81
CA ASN A 532 47.15 16.20 6.75
C ASN A 532 46.39 14.94 6.27
N GLY A 533 45.93 14.92 5.01
CA GLY A 533 45.36 13.73 4.38
C GLY A 533 43.85 13.59 4.48
N SER A 534 43.12 14.61 4.94
CA SER A 534 41.65 14.56 4.97
C SER A 534 41.07 14.51 3.54
N ALA A 535 40.59 13.33 3.15
CA ALA A 535 39.97 13.08 1.85
C ALA A 535 38.75 14.01 1.61
N TYR A 536 37.98 14.31 2.66
CA TYR A 536 36.85 15.22 2.62
C TYR A 536 37.26 16.68 2.41
N ALA A 537 38.33 17.13 3.05
CA ALA A 537 38.86 18.48 2.85
C ALA A 537 39.45 18.65 1.43
N GLN A 538 40.21 17.66 0.95
CA GLN A 538 40.74 17.62 -0.41
C GLN A 538 39.61 17.67 -1.45
N TYR A 539 38.58 16.84 -1.29
CA TYR A 539 37.40 16.87 -2.16
C TYR A 539 36.72 18.23 -2.17
N LEU A 540 36.61 18.86 -1.00
CA LEU A 540 35.96 20.15 -0.86
C LEU A 540 36.74 21.29 -1.52
N LEU A 541 38.07 21.27 -1.36
CA LEU A 541 38.96 22.18 -2.08
C LEU A 541 38.81 22.01 -3.59
N GLY A 542 38.78 20.78 -4.08
CA GLY A 542 38.55 20.48 -5.50
C GLY A 542 37.24 21.09 -6.02
N LYS A 543 36.15 20.98 -5.25
CA LYS A 543 34.88 21.64 -5.59
C LYS A 543 34.99 23.16 -5.61
N LEU A 544 35.60 23.76 -4.59
CA LEU A 544 35.73 25.21 -4.49
C LEU A 544 36.55 25.80 -5.63
N THR A 545 37.70 25.20 -5.95
CA THR A 545 38.58 25.64 -7.04
C THR A 545 37.94 25.41 -8.40
N LEU A 546 37.15 24.34 -8.57
CA LEU A 546 36.40 24.10 -9.81
C LEU A 546 35.26 25.13 -10.01
N MET A 547 34.58 25.53 -8.93
CA MET A 547 33.48 26.49 -8.98
C MET A 547 33.94 27.95 -9.06
N GLY A 548 35.07 28.29 -8.45
CA GLY A 548 35.53 29.68 -8.30
C GLY A 548 34.63 30.51 -7.38
N GLU A 549 34.00 29.88 -6.38
CA GLU A 549 33.13 30.58 -5.43
C GLU A 549 33.93 31.28 -4.36
N GLY A 550 34.11 32.60 -4.51
CA GLY A 550 34.88 33.41 -3.56
C GLY A 550 36.39 33.21 -3.64
N ILE A 551 36.87 32.40 -4.58
CA ILE A 551 38.28 32.23 -4.96
C ILE A 551 38.42 32.13 -6.49
N SER A 552 39.63 32.26 -7.01
CA SER A 552 39.90 32.08 -8.44
C SER A 552 39.60 30.65 -8.89
N LYS A 553 38.93 30.52 -10.03
CA LYS A 553 38.68 29.23 -10.67
C LYS A 553 39.99 28.67 -11.22
N ASP A 554 40.30 27.42 -10.87
CA ASP A 554 41.48 26.69 -11.33
C ASP A 554 41.13 25.21 -11.52
N PRO A 555 40.77 24.80 -12.76
CA PRO A 555 40.41 23.41 -13.06
C PRO A 555 41.57 22.43 -12.88
N ASP A 556 42.82 22.86 -13.10
CA ASP A 556 43.97 21.96 -12.98
C ASP A 556 44.22 21.66 -11.50
N ALA A 557 44.22 22.69 -10.64
CA ALA A 557 44.29 22.49 -9.20
C ALA A 557 43.09 21.71 -8.64
N ALA A 558 41.89 21.91 -9.19
CA ALA A 558 40.72 21.12 -8.83
C ALA A 558 40.93 19.62 -9.11
N TYR A 559 41.51 19.29 -10.27
CA TYR A 559 41.79 17.92 -10.65
C TYR A 559 42.80 17.27 -9.69
N GLU A 560 43.87 18.00 -9.31
CA GLU A 560 44.85 17.52 -8.34
C GLU A 560 44.22 17.23 -6.98
N TRP A 561 43.35 18.13 -6.48
CA TRP A 561 42.64 17.91 -5.22
C TRP A 561 41.68 16.73 -5.28
N PHE A 562 40.96 16.54 -6.38
CA PHE A 562 40.13 15.35 -6.56
C PHE A 562 40.96 14.07 -6.67
N ALA A 563 42.12 14.10 -7.32
CA ALA A 563 43.02 12.95 -7.37
C ALA A 563 43.50 12.57 -5.97
N ALA A 564 43.94 13.54 -5.16
CA ALA A 564 44.32 13.31 -3.77
C ALA A 564 43.16 12.74 -2.94
N ALA A 565 41.97 13.32 -3.07
CA ALA A 565 40.77 12.86 -2.36
C ALA A 565 40.42 11.41 -2.71
N ARG A 566 40.49 11.05 -4.00
CA ARG A 566 40.27 9.66 -4.47
C ARG A 566 41.31 8.72 -3.86
N ASP A 567 42.57 9.10 -3.89
CA ASP A 567 43.68 8.26 -3.39
C ASP A 567 43.58 8.06 -1.86
N ASN A 568 42.97 9.00 -1.14
CA ASN A 568 42.61 8.90 0.28
C ASN A 568 41.18 8.36 0.53
N GLY A 569 40.49 7.84 -0.49
CA GLY A 569 39.25 7.07 -0.34
C GLY A 569 37.93 7.85 -0.46
N HIS A 570 37.92 9.10 -0.91
CA HIS A 570 36.68 9.86 -1.10
C HIS A 570 35.85 9.36 -2.29
N THR A 571 34.63 8.90 -2.03
CA THR A 571 33.75 8.19 -2.98
C THR A 571 33.34 9.05 -4.19
N TYR A 572 33.11 10.35 -4.01
CA TYR A 572 32.69 11.24 -5.09
C TYR A 572 33.83 11.85 -5.90
N ALA A 573 35.09 11.69 -5.50
CA ALA A 573 36.19 12.41 -6.13
C ALA A 573 36.40 11.97 -7.59
N GLU A 574 36.40 10.66 -7.84
CA GLU A 574 36.55 10.09 -9.20
C GLU A 574 35.41 10.53 -10.15
N PHE A 575 34.21 10.78 -9.61
CA PHE A 575 33.07 11.27 -10.38
C PHE A 575 33.37 12.63 -11.01
N PHE A 576 33.93 13.58 -10.24
CA PHE A 576 34.29 14.91 -10.75
C PHE A 576 35.45 14.84 -11.74
N MET A 577 36.46 13.99 -11.47
CA MET A 577 37.59 13.79 -12.39
C MET A 577 37.12 13.33 -13.77
N LYS A 578 36.28 12.28 -13.84
CA LYS A 578 35.74 11.75 -15.10
C LYS A 578 34.95 12.80 -15.89
N ARG A 579 34.21 13.68 -15.20
CA ARG A 579 33.46 14.79 -15.82
C ARG A 579 34.41 15.83 -16.43
N MET A 580 35.47 16.19 -15.70
CA MET A 580 36.49 17.13 -16.16
C MET A 580 37.27 16.60 -17.36
N GLU A 581 37.65 15.32 -17.35
CA GLU A 581 38.34 14.64 -18.46
C GLU A 581 37.51 14.62 -19.76
N ARG A 582 36.17 14.55 -19.63
CA ARG A 582 35.24 14.62 -20.77
C ARG A 582 35.05 16.04 -21.31
N GLY A 583 35.61 17.05 -20.64
CA GLY A 583 35.47 18.46 -21.02
C GLY A 583 34.04 18.99 -20.86
N GLU A 584 33.23 18.37 -19.99
CA GLU A 584 31.86 18.82 -19.72
C GLU A 584 31.88 20.22 -19.08
N GLN A 585 31.16 21.18 -19.68
CA GLN A 585 31.14 22.58 -19.23
C GLN A 585 29.97 22.91 -18.30
N GLU A 586 29.30 21.90 -17.75
CA GLU A 586 28.20 22.12 -16.82
C GLU A 586 28.68 22.85 -15.56
N PRO A 587 27.86 23.74 -14.97
CA PRO A 587 28.21 24.35 -13.70
C PRO A 587 28.45 23.26 -12.64
N PRO A 588 29.52 23.32 -11.83
CA PRO A 588 29.83 22.22 -10.92
C PRO A 588 28.74 21.96 -9.87
N SER A 589 27.90 22.95 -9.56
CA SER A 589 26.71 22.80 -8.71
C SER A 589 25.62 21.89 -9.31
N VAL A 590 25.62 21.68 -10.63
CA VAL A 590 24.69 20.80 -11.36
C VAL A 590 25.18 19.35 -11.35
N LEU A 591 26.50 19.12 -11.29
CA LEU A 591 27.12 17.81 -11.53
C LEU A 591 26.59 16.71 -10.59
N LEU A 592 26.21 17.02 -9.35
CA LEU A 592 25.66 16.04 -8.40
C LEU A 592 24.13 16.04 -8.31
N SER A 593 23.43 16.88 -9.07
CA SER A 593 21.98 17.05 -8.95
C SER A 593 21.20 15.77 -9.26
N ALA A 594 21.59 15.02 -10.30
CA ALA A 594 21.00 13.72 -10.59
C ALA A 594 21.30 12.68 -9.50
N THR A 595 22.53 12.66 -8.98
CA THR A 595 22.93 11.76 -7.88
C THR A 595 22.12 12.02 -6.62
N ARG A 596 21.97 13.28 -6.20
CA ARG A 596 21.17 13.64 -5.02
C ARG A 596 19.68 13.40 -5.23
N LEU A 597 19.18 13.67 -6.43
CA LEU A 597 17.79 13.33 -6.77
C LEU A 597 17.56 11.82 -6.72
N LEU A 598 18.49 11.01 -7.21
CA LEU A 598 18.43 9.55 -7.13
C LEU A 598 18.43 9.06 -5.66
N TYR A 599 19.27 9.65 -4.81
CA TYR A 599 19.26 9.41 -3.37
C TYR A 599 17.89 9.72 -2.73
N HIS A 600 17.32 10.88 -3.05
CA HIS A 600 15.97 11.24 -2.59
C HIS A 600 14.90 10.27 -3.09
N MET A 601 14.99 9.82 -4.35
CA MET A 601 14.09 8.81 -4.90
C MET A 601 14.22 7.48 -4.15
N GLY A 602 15.43 7.02 -3.86
CA GLY A 602 15.69 5.82 -3.06
C GLY A 602 15.01 5.88 -1.69
N ASN A 603 15.14 7.00 -0.96
CA ASN A 603 14.43 7.20 0.31
C ASN A 603 12.90 7.14 0.14
N ILE A 604 12.35 7.79 -0.88
CA ILE A 604 10.91 7.80 -1.14
C ILE A 604 10.40 6.40 -1.51
N PHE A 605 11.12 5.63 -2.32
CA PHE A 605 10.77 4.25 -2.65
C PHE A 605 10.83 3.34 -1.42
N ARG A 606 11.84 3.49 -0.57
CA ARG A 606 11.94 2.77 0.72
C ARG A 606 10.71 3.06 1.59
N ASP A 607 10.33 4.32 1.73
CA ASP A 607 9.24 4.75 2.60
C ASP A 607 7.86 4.34 2.04
N ASN A 608 7.74 4.17 0.72
CA ASN A 608 6.53 3.69 0.05
C ASN A 608 6.56 2.17 -0.23
N ALA A 609 7.57 1.44 0.27
CA ALA A 609 7.61 -0.01 0.15
C ALA A 609 6.45 -0.63 0.95
N PRO A 610 5.70 -1.57 0.36
CA PRO A 610 4.51 -2.15 0.96
C PRO A 610 4.85 -2.84 2.29
N ALA A 611 4.08 -2.61 3.34
CA ALA A 611 4.25 -3.29 4.62
C ALA A 611 3.47 -4.62 4.63
N PRO A 612 4.01 -5.70 5.23
CA PRO A 612 3.21 -6.90 5.51
C PRO A 612 2.01 -6.51 6.37
N ALA A 613 0.84 -7.08 6.09
CA ALA A 613 -0.31 -6.90 6.97
C ALA A 613 0.08 -7.39 8.38
N ALA A 614 0.00 -6.51 9.38
CA ALA A 614 0.15 -6.93 10.77
C ALA A 614 -0.84 -8.06 11.05
N ASN A 615 -0.38 -9.16 11.65
CA ASN A 615 -1.18 -10.33 11.99
C ASN A 615 -2.52 -9.91 12.62
N GLY A 616 -3.57 -9.89 11.80
CA GLY A 616 -4.86 -9.35 12.15
C GLY A 616 -5.71 -9.30 10.90
N VAL A 617 -6.81 -10.05 10.89
CA VAL A 617 -7.80 -9.99 9.82
C VAL A 617 -8.21 -8.53 9.63
N GLN A 618 -7.85 -7.94 8.50
CA GLN A 618 -8.20 -6.56 8.19
C GLN A 618 -9.70 -6.52 7.85
N ILE A 619 -10.52 -6.34 8.88
CA ILE A 619 -11.97 -6.16 8.74
C ILE A 619 -12.19 -4.75 8.19
N ASP A 620 -12.83 -4.63 7.03
CA ASP A 620 -13.25 -3.34 6.46
C ASP A 620 -13.95 -2.49 7.53
N ARG A 621 -13.56 -1.21 7.62
CA ARG A 621 -14.06 -0.21 8.57
C ARG A 621 -15.58 -0.18 8.66
N LYS A 622 -16.29 -0.46 7.57
CA LYS A 622 -17.75 -0.54 7.49
C LYS A 622 -18.32 -1.78 8.18
N ARG A 623 -17.62 -2.92 8.07
CA ARG A 623 -17.96 -4.19 8.72
C ARG A 623 -17.60 -4.18 10.21
N LEU A 624 -16.51 -3.48 10.58
CA LEU A 624 -16.16 -3.23 11.99
C LEU A 624 -17.23 -2.38 12.70
N ALA A 625 -17.75 -1.35 12.02
CA ALA A 625 -18.84 -0.52 12.54
C ALA A 625 -20.14 -1.33 12.72
N GLN A 626 -20.47 -2.22 11.77
CA GLN A 626 -21.63 -3.11 11.88
C GLN A 626 -21.48 -4.14 13.01
N MET A 627 -20.29 -4.71 13.20
CA MET A 627 -20.04 -5.62 14.34
C MET A 627 -20.11 -4.89 15.68
N ARG A 628 -19.60 -3.65 15.77
CA ARG A 628 -19.75 -2.81 16.97
C ARG A 628 -21.22 -2.48 17.23
N GLN A 629 -21.99 -2.13 16.20
CA GLN A 629 -23.44 -1.91 16.33
C GLN A 629 -24.19 -3.17 16.78
N LYS A 630 -23.83 -4.35 16.26
CA LYS A 630 -24.41 -5.63 16.70
C LYS A 630 -24.02 -5.99 18.14
N ARG A 631 -22.77 -5.76 18.55
CA ARG A 631 -22.32 -5.97 19.94
C ARG A 631 -23.03 -5.06 20.93
N VAL A 632 -23.18 -3.79 20.58
CA VAL A 632 -23.96 -2.82 21.39
C VAL A 632 -25.44 -3.20 21.44
N ALA A 633 -26.03 -3.68 20.33
CA ALA A 633 -27.41 -4.17 20.31
C ALA A 633 -27.61 -5.46 21.13
N LEU A 634 -26.54 -6.22 21.37
CA LEU A 634 -26.52 -7.41 22.25
C LEU A 634 -26.12 -7.08 23.70
N GLY A 635 -25.96 -5.79 24.04
CA GLY A 635 -25.71 -5.32 25.42
C GLY A 635 -24.24 -5.21 25.83
N HIS A 636 -23.29 -5.41 24.91
CA HIS A 636 -21.86 -5.23 25.19
C HIS A 636 -21.44 -3.75 25.12
N LYS A 637 -20.44 -3.37 25.92
CA LYS A 637 -19.90 -2.01 25.91
C LYS A 637 -19.08 -1.75 24.63
N PRO A 638 -19.03 -0.49 24.13
CA PRO A 638 -18.33 -0.15 22.88
C PRO A 638 -16.84 -0.55 22.84
N ASP A 639 -16.22 -0.63 24.02
CA ASP A 639 -14.79 -0.89 24.22
C ASP A 639 -14.53 -2.25 24.93
N ASP A 640 -15.47 -3.20 24.83
CA ASP A 640 -15.22 -4.58 25.28
C ASP A 640 -14.12 -5.22 24.41
N HIS A 641 -12.91 -5.30 24.96
CA HIS A 641 -11.82 -6.10 24.43
C HIS A 641 -11.86 -7.47 25.10
N GLU A 642 -11.95 -8.55 24.31
CA GLU A 642 -11.60 -9.87 24.82
C GLU A 642 -10.11 -9.83 25.18
N LEU A 643 -9.79 -9.98 26.46
CA LEU A 643 -8.43 -10.23 26.91
C LEU A 643 -8.01 -11.58 26.31
N GLU A 644 -7.14 -11.52 25.29
CA GLU A 644 -6.37 -12.69 24.86
C GLU A 644 -5.66 -13.27 26.09
N GLN A 645 -6.07 -14.46 26.51
CA GLN A 645 -5.40 -15.22 27.55
C GLN A 645 -3.97 -15.53 27.09
N GLN A 646 -3.02 -14.69 27.49
CA GLN A 646 -1.62 -15.07 27.55
C GLN A 646 -1.49 -16.15 28.63
N GLN A 647 -1.42 -17.42 28.21
CA GLN A 647 -0.98 -18.51 29.07
C GLN A 647 0.50 -18.29 29.43
N GLY A 648 0.74 -17.59 30.54
CA GLY A 648 2.01 -17.52 31.23
C GLY A 648 1.81 -17.91 32.68
N PHE A 649 2.10 -19.18 33.01
CA PHE A 649 2.13 -19.66 34.39
C PHE A 649 3.21 -18.89 35.19
N SER A 650 2.81 -18.17 36.22
CA SER A 650 3.70 -17.69 37.29
C SER A 650 3.16 -18.22 38.62
N MET A 651 3.77 -19.30 39.13
CA MET A 651 3.63 -19.69 40.53
C MET A 651 4.51 -18.79 41.38
N LYS A 652 3.89 -17.93 42.20
CA LYS A 652 4.52 -17.29 43.34
C LYS A 652 4.39 -18.22 44.54
N PHE A 653 5.51 -18.77 45.03
CA PHE A 653 5.56 -19.29 46.39
C PHE A 653 5.83 -18.14 47.36
N HIS A 654 5.00 -18.03 48.40
CA HIS A 654 5.31 -17.29 49.62
C HIS A 654 6.15 -18.20 50.53
N MET A 655 7.40 -17.82 50.75
CA MET A 655 8.10 -17.68 52.04
C MET A 655 9.56 -17.34 51.80
#